data_AF-A0A453ACK7-F1
#
_entry.id   AF-A0A453ACK7-F1
#
_cell.length_a   1.000
_cell.length_b   1.000
_cell.length_c   1.000
_cell.angle_alpha   90.00
_cell.angle_beta   90.00
_cell.angle_gamma   90.00
#
_symmetry.space_group_name_H-M   'P 1'
#
loop_
_entity.id
_entity.type
_entity.pdbx_description
1 polymer ?
#
loop_
_entity_poly.entity_id
_entity_poly.type
_entity_poly.pdbx_seq_one_letter_code
_entity_poly.pdbx_strand_id
1 'polypeptide(L)'
;CTLQKIWIQAKNIDAAAGEIIGVLEDTSKGNVIYFKGWEGFGASAVLNLVAQRLKSSTRLNKFDKVIHVDCSVWKSMRALQKVVAEELDLPQSVMAIFDLCDEEDDFNGMDQGSRGVIADIRREIFRKLVNSIFVVVFHNGSRRYIDLYDCGVPVTTFLSNKMLWTWHGRFRSNLILEEGEKEKMKSQTDVRLFPSHTGCEIEEGRDVLHEEALEVAKCTGIVHPDDMSHKIVMECLIYRTLIVTDMKTHAPNYWICDGIIQGQDNASAWEIGNSLHRNMCLDFDLTYNEETTPVLQVSDDLLVNRWNFTTHKQLLEDKAGALPPQVTSFFLFADESPTDRASILPVSMFQHSQSSKLRVLHLSHCTFSFASPPFVHCVQLRLLHLDHCRNITEDDEHPSHNEDISCFQKLWVLDLRYTHWSWLLSEKMKRLMVELRELNVEGVKHGSISDLWDGRHSLVILRVTAADPVPTENKDKYSQAQFPNMSSTNSLTTSSFINDVLPSLLESFSFSNKSTTTAKISSISFRGCSQLKNILLRGNLGSLEELDLSGTAVKTLDLREVEAPNLKRLMLLGCEKLCAILWPSEDKRTRVLEKLQINTIQSASPSHNNSEEKTNDASTAAGSSSILTFGASPQDIGRTASFEFQWYISVVDPRLMWSLLTFQQQLLGEEFVYMEIGSFSASGAAVGGCEVAQGIASQQQITQYLYARDILQERLQVVSAIEGVISWMWACPPIPTPSPRDCWYFHMQDEESMERGSLQRQHNTKRISTSVASAPLLICNYAKMLYVHDSSSITCVPCPQGSRWPWLKWCRVERCPKLCSVFATPQLSDDLDVFWSLSTFWASQLLKARYIWNWSAVGQPGGDSFEDLAFLHLDYCPRLIHVLPLSEHMDTLPSLETLEIVCCGDLKEVFSLDPNRQEKQETIEFPKLRRIHLYQLSNLQSICGSRMSAPNLETVRIRGCWGLRRLPAVSGSTTNRPKVDCEKDWWDNLEWDGVEAKHDPSLYEPSHSRYYKKAHVPRVTVLR
;
A
#
# COMPACT_ATOMS: atom_id res chain seq x y z
N CYS A 1 47.56 8.10 -9.90
CA CYS A 1 48.06 7.11 -8.92
C CYS A 1 48.20 5.77 -9.60
N THR A 2 49.36 5.12 -9.45
CA THR A 2 49.59 3.75 -9.92
C THR A 2 48.92 2.79 -8.94
N LEU A 3 47.96 2.00 -9.43
CA LEU A 3 47.28 0.93 -8.70
C LEU A 3 48.31 -0.03 -8.07
N GLN A 4 48.35 -0.09 -6.73
CA GLN A 4 49.27 -0.99 -6.02
C GLN A 4 48.66 -2.39 -5.89
N LYS A 5 49.37 -3.42 -6.35
CA LYS A 5 48.98 -4.83 -6.11
C LYS A 5 49.86 -5.40 -4.99
N ILE A 6 49.25 -5.99 -3.98
CA ILE A 6 49.94 -6.63 -2.86
C ILE A 6 49.47 -8.08 -2.77
N TRP A 7 50.42 -8.99 -2.65
CA TRP A 7 50.17 -10.42 -2.45
C TRP A 7 50.33 -10.73 -0.95
N ILE A 8 49.27 -11.22 -0.30
CA ILE A 8 49.29 -11.66 1.10
C ILE A 8 49.64 -13.15 1.18
N GLN A 9 50.49 -13.54 2.12
CA GLN A 9 50.98 -14.91 2.27
C GLN A 9 50.09 -15.70 3.25
N ALA A 10 48.79 -15.70 2.96
CA ALA A 10 47.77 -16.27 3.84
C ALA A 10 47.24 -17.60 3.31
N LYS A 11 47.28 -18.64 4.16
CA LYS A 11 46.76 -19.99 3.87
C LYS A 11 45.31 -20.20 4.29
N ASN A 12 44.75 -19.33 5.13
CA ASN A 12 43.38 -19.41 5.64
C ASN A 12 42.81 -18.01 5.92
N ILE A 13 41.51 -17.97 6.27
CA ILE A 13 40.77 -16.73 6.56
C ILE A 13 41.39 -15.95 7.72
N ASP A 14 41.85 -16.65 8.76
CA ASP A 14 42.42 -16.07 9.98
C ASP A 14 43.74 -15.31 9.72
N ALA A 15 44.65 -15.94 8.98
CA ALA A 15 45.91 -15.36 8.55
C ALA A 15 45.69 -14.17 7.61
N ALA A 16 44.76 -14.31 6.65
CA ALA A 16 44.43 -13.23 5.71
C ALA A 16 43.89 -12.01 6.45
N ALA A 17 42.98 -12.20 7.41
CA ALA A 17 42.47 -11.10 8.23
C ALA A 17 43.59 -10.39 9.01
N GLY A 18 44.56 -11.14 9.54
CA GLY A 18 45.72 -10.58 10.24
C GLY A 18 46.59 -9.70 9.35
N GLU A 19 46.95 -10.18 8.16
CA GLU A 19 47.76 -9.41 7.19
C GLU A 19 47.02 -8.16 6.69
N ILE A 20 45.72 -8.27 6.42
CA ILE A 20 44.89 -7.15 5.95
C ILE A 20 44.80 -6.05 7.00
N ILE A 21 44.66 -6.40 8.29
CA ILE A 21 44.69 -5.41 9.38
C ILE A 21 46.04 -4.66 9.38
N GLY A 22 47.15 -5.37 9.18
CA GLY A 22 48.47 -4.75 9.04
C GLY A 22 48.55 -3.74 7.87
N VAL A 23 47.92 -4.05 6.73
CA VAL A 23 47.81 -3.14 5.58
C VAL A 23 46.94 -1.93 5.89
N LEU A 24 45.83 -2.11 6.61
CA LEU A 24 44.93 -1.02 7.00
C LEU A 24 45.61 -0.03 7.96
N GLU A 25 46.41 -0.53 8.89
CA GLU A 25 47.14 0.29 9.85
C GLU A 25 48.35 1.02 9.24
N ASP A 26 48.85 0.59 8.08
CA ASP A 26 49.98 1.20 7.40
C ASP A 26 49.56 2.47 6.63
N THR A 27 49.95 3.63 7.17
CA THR A 27 49.64 4.95 6.59
C THR A 27 50.35 5.22 5.27
N SER A 28 51.35 4.40 4.89
CA SER A 28 52.02 4.50 3.58
C SER A 28 51.21 3.86 2.45
N LYS A 29 50.19 3.05 2.79
CA LYS A 29 49.30 2.39 1.82
C LYS A 29 48.13 3.29 1.44
N GLY A 30 47.52 3.03 0.29
CA GLY A 30 46.35 3.75 -0.19
C GLY A 30 45.13 3.65 0.74
N ASN A 31 44.11 4.48 0.49
CA ASN A 31 42.94 4.60 1.36
C ASN A 31 41.82 3.67 0.96
N VAL A 32 41.67 3.37 -0.33
CA VAL A 32 40.65 2.45 -0.86
C VAL A 32 41.30 1.11 -1.22
N ILE A 33 41.01 0.08 -0.43
CA ILE A 33 41.65 -1.24 -0.49
C ILE A 33 40.60 -2.29 -0.88
N TYR A 34 40.81 -2.92 -2.03
CA TYR A 34 39.96 -4.00 -2.51
C TYR A 34 40.58 -5.37 -2.21
N PHE A 35 39.80 -6.27 -1.61
CA PHE A 35 40.19 -7.66 -1.40
C PHE A 35 39.44 -8.60 -2.36
N LYS A 36 40.19 -9.36 -3.17
CA LYS A 36 39.61 -10.31 -4.13
C LYS A 36 39.15 -11.63 -3.48
N GLY A 37 39.78 -12.05 -2.38
CA GLY A 37 39.68 -13.44 -1.91
C GLY A 37 40.44 -14.43 -2.81
N TRP A 38 40.25 -15.72 -2.57
CA TRP A 38 40.82 -16.81 -3.38
C TRP A 38 39.91 -17.03 -4.60
N GLU A 39 40.16 -16.27 -5.66
CA GLU A 39 39.30 -16.23 -6.86
C GLU A 39 37.83 -15.81 -6.61
N GLY A 40 37.59 -15.11 -5.49
CA GLY A 40 36.28 -14.63 -5.07
C GLY A 40 35.75 -15.29 -3.81
N PHE A 41 36.24 -16.50 -3.49
CA PHE A 41 35.88 -17.23 -2.28
C PHE A 41 36.57 -16.67 -1.02
N GLY A 42 35.89 -16.78 0.12
CA GLY A 42 36.36 -16.37 1.44
C GLY A 42 36.44 -14.86 1.65
N ALA A 43 36.19 -14.03 0.64
CA ALA A 43 36.38 -12.58 0.73
C ALA A 43 35.49 -11.94 1.80
N SER A 44 34.19 -12.27 1.76
CA SER A 44 33.23 -11.76 2.74
C SER A 44 33.51 -12.26 4.16
N ALA A 45 33.90 -13.53 4.32
CA ALA A 45 34.26 -14.08 5.62
C ALA A 45 35.53 -13.42 6.20
N VAL A 46 36.55 -13.16 5.37
CA VAL A 46 37.74 -12.40 5.78
C VAL A 46 37.38 -10.98 6.21
N LEU A 47 36.54 -10.27 5.44
CA LEU A 47 36.11 -8.92 5.80
C LEU A 47 35.33 -8.91 7.13
N ASN A 48 34.43 -9.86 7.35
CA ASN A 48 33.70 -10.00 8.62
C ASN A 48 34.66 -10.21 9.79
N LEU A 49 35.65 -11.10 9.64
CA LEU A 49 36.66 -11.33 10.68
C LEU A 49 37.54 -10.10 10.92
N VAL A 50 37.91 -9.35 9.87
CA VAL A 50 38.63 -8.08 9.99
C VAL A 50 37.80 -7.06 10.78
N ALA A 51 36.52 -6.89 10.44
CA ALA A 51 35.62 -5.99 11.15
C ALA A 51 35.48 -6.35 12.63
N GLN A 52 35.28 -7.64 12.94
CA GLN A 52 35.18 -8.14 14.32
C GLN A 52 36.46 -7.86 15.12
N ARG A 53 37.64 -8.18 14.57
CA ARG A 53 38.93 -7.95 15.22
C ARG A 53 39.21 -6.46 15.47
N LEU A 54 38.86 -5.60 14.50
CA LEU A 54 39.01 -4.16 14.66
C LEU A 54 38.07 -3.61 15.74
N LYS A 55 36.82 -4.10 15.82
CA LYS A 55 35.86 -3.73 16.86
C LYS A 55 36.24 -4.27 18.26
N SER A 56 36.86 -5.45 18.35
CA SER A 56 37.22 -6.11 19.62
C SER A 56 38.62 -5.75 20.15
N SER A 57 39.45 -5.09 19.35
CA SER A 57 40.83 -4.75 19.70
C SER A 57 40.90 -3.80 20.91
N THR A 58 41.68 -4.18 21.92
CA THR A 58 42.00 -3.38 23.10
C THR A 58 43.27 -2.53 22.94
N ARG A 59 43.99 -2.67 21.81
CA ARG A 59 45.08 -1.76 21.45
C ARG A 59 44.49 -0.39 21.14
N LEU A 60 45.26 0.69 21.34
CA LEU A 60 44.92 2.02 20.81
C LEU A 60 44.72 1.89 19.29
N ASN A 61 43.48 1.68 18.85
CA ASN A 61 43.15 1.60 17.45
C ASN A 61 43.51 2.95 16.81
N LYS A 62 44.20 2.92 15.66
CA LYS A 62 44.47 4.13 14.86
C LYS A 62 43.21 4.81 14.32
N PHE A 63 42.07 4.15 14.45
CA PHE A 63 40.76 4.60 14.00
C PHE A 63 39.89 4.91 15.22
N ASP A 64 39.29 6.09 15.24
CA ASP A 64 38.27 6.51 16.20
C ASP A 64 36.99 5.67 16.04
N LYS A 65 36.72 5.18 14.82
CA LYS A 65 35.51 4.41 14.49
C LYS A 65 35.79 3.28 13.50
N VAL A 66 35.11 2.16 13.68
CA VAL A 66 35.09 1.01 12.77
C VAL A 66 33.65 0.83 12.30
N ILE A 67 33.40 1.09 11.02
CA ILE A 67 32.06 1.05 10.43
C ILE A 67 31.98 -0.22 9.59
N HIS A 68 31.14 -1.17 9.99
CA HIS A 68 31.02 -2.45 9.28
C HIS A 68 29.70 -2.50 8.51
N VAL A 69 29.78 -2.44 7.19
CA VAL A 69 28.63 -2.35 6.31
C VAL A 69 28.51 -3.63 5.50
N ASP A 70 27.76 -4.61 6.02
CA ASP A 70 27.46 -5.84 5.29
C ASP A 70 26.24 -5.64 4.37
N CYS A 71 26.49 -5.28 3.11
CA CYS A 71 25.49 -5.25 2.04
C CYS A 71 25.71 -6.38 1.03
N SER A 72 26.18 -7.54 1.49
CA SER A 72 26.39 -8.73 0.65
C SER A 72 25.13 -9.15 -0.10
N VAL A 73 23.96 -9.02 0.54
CA VAL A 73 22.64 -9.14 -0.09
C VAL A 73 22.16 -7.75 -0.45
N TRP A 74 22.45 -7.31 -1.68
CA TRP A 74 22.10 -5.98 -2.13
C TRP A 74 20.58 -5.79 -2.22
N LYS A 75 20.09 -4.69 -1.62
CA LYS A 75 18.69 -4.24 -1.74
C LYS A 75 18.63 -2.95 -2.55
N SER A 76 19.17 -1.85 -2.03
CA SER A 76 19.19 -0.54 -2.69
C SER A 76 20.20 0.42 -2.04
N MET A 77 20.43 1.58 -2.66
CA MET A 77 21.23 2.65 -2.06
C MET A 77 20.61 3.18 -0.76
N ARG A 78 19.27 3.18 -0.65
CA ARG A 78 18.54 3.51 0.58
C ARG A 78 18.86 2.54 1.72
N ALA A 79 18.82 1.23 1.44
CA ALA A 79 19.14 0.20 2.42
C ALA A 79 20.60 0.30 2.89
N LEU A 80 21.54 0.53 1.97
CA LEU A 80 22.94 0.80 2.29
C LEU A 80 23.08 2.00 3.25
N GLN A 81 22.42 3.12 2.93
CA GLN A 81 22.45 4.32 3.77
C GLN A 81 21.87 4.06 5.17
N LYS A 82 20.82 3.22 5.28
CA LYS A 82 20.21 2.82 6.55
C LYS A 82 21.18 2.02 7.41
N VAL A 83 21.87 1.03 6.84
CA VAL A 83 22.92 0.26 7.54
C VAL A 83 24.05 1.15 8.03
N VAL A 84 24.50 2.12 7.22
CA VAL A 84 25.51 3.10 7.64
C VAL A 84 25.00 3.96 8.81
N ALA A 85 23.74 4.39 8.77
CA ALA A 85 23.15 5.18 9.85
C ALA A 85 23.02 4.40 11.17
N GLU A 86 22.66 3.11 11.08
CA GLU A 86 22.58 2.19 12.22
C GLU A 86 23.96 1.95 12.84
N GLU A 87 24.99 1.66 12.03
CA GLU A 87 26.37 1.48 12.50
C GLU A 87 27.00 2.74 13.13
N LEU A 88 26.42 3.91 12.88
CA LEU A 88 26.86 5.19 13.46
C LEU A 88 26.05 5.62 14.69
N ASP A 89 25.11 4.80 15.12
CA ASP A 89 24.15 5.07 16.20
C ASP A 89 23.49 6.46 16.00
N LEU A 90 22.99 6.72 14.79
CA LEU A 90 22.29 7.97 14.54
C LEU A 90 20.98 8.05 15.35
N PRO A 91 20.55 9.25 15.79
CA PRO A 91 19.37 9.39 16.64
C PRO A 91 18.10 8.80 16.01
N GLN A 92 17.19 8.29 16.84
CA GLN A 92 15.91 7.73 16.39
C GLN A 92 15.09 8.71 15.54
N SER A 93 15.23 10.02 15.77
CA SER A 93 14.60 11.05 14.95
C SER A 93 15.11 11.09 13.50
N VAL A 94 16.37 10.73 13.26
CA VAL A 94 16.95 10.56 11.92
C VAL A 94 16.48 9.23 11.31
N MET A 95 16.42 8.17 12.12
CA MET A 95 15.93 6.87 11.68
C MET A 95 14.48 6.94 11.18
N ALA A 96 13.63 7.73 11.86
CA ALA A 96 12.24 7.95 11.45
C ALA A 96 12.09 8.65 10.08
N ILE A 97 13.13 9.33 9.57
CA ILE A 97 13.10 9.93 8.22
C ILE A 97 13.15 8.84 7.16
N PHE A 98 13.85 7.72 7.40
CA PHE A 98 13.82 6.57 6.49
C PHE A 98 12.41 6.05 6.33
N ASP A 99 11.72 5.81 7.45
CA ASP A 99 10.37 5.23 7.44
C ASP A 99 9.38 6.17 6.73
N LEU A 100 9.45 7.49 7.00
CA LEU A 100 8.64 8.50 6.30
C LEU A 100 8.88 8.50 4.79
N CYS A 101 10.13 8.51 4.35
CA CYS A 101 10.44 8.51 2.92
C CYS A 101 10.12 7.15 2.26
N ASP A 102 10.27 6.04 3.00
CA ASP A 102 9.91 4.71 2.51
C ASP A 102 8.40 4.58 2.31
N GLU A 103 7.59 5.15 3.21
CA GLU A 103 6.14 5.29 3.05
C GLU A 103 5.81 6.17 1.84
N GLU A 104 6.42 7.35 1.71
CA GLU A 104 6.21 8.21 0.52
C GLU A 104 6.56 7.48 -0.78
N ASP A 105 7.67 6.75 -0.81
CA ASP A 105 8.09 5.93 -1.94
C ASP A 105 7.09 4.78 -2.23
N ASP A 106 6.47 4.19 -1.20
CA ASP A 106 5.40 3.19 -1.38
C ASP A 106 4.17 3.79 -2.09
N PHE A 107 3.73 4.99 -1.71
CA PHE A 107 2.62 5.70 -2.37
C PHE A 107 2.97 6.18 -3.79
N ASN A 108 4.25 6.46 -4.04
CA ASN A 108 4.77 6.73 -5.38
C ASN A 108 4.96 5.44 -6.22
N GLY A 109 4.70 4.26 -5.63
CA GLY A 109 4.93 2.95 -6.23
C GLY A 109 6.38 2.71 -6.64
N MET A 110 7.32 3.32 -5.92
CA MET A 110 8.75 3.07 -6.08
C MET A 110 9.14 1.73 -5.46
N ASP A 111 9.61 0.82 -6.31
CA ASP A 111 10.16 -0.46 -5.88
C ASP A 111 11.33 -0.26 -4.91
N GLN A 112 11.43 -1.13 -3.90
CA GLN A 112 12.46 -1.05 -2.86
C GLN A 112 13.87 -1.05 -3.43
N GLY A 113 14.10 -1.78 -4.52
CA GLY A 113 15.39 -1.86 -5.20
C GLY A 113 15.82 -0.57 -5.89
N SER A 114 14.86 0.29 -6.24
CA SER A 114 15.08 1.54 -6.95
C SER A 114 15.29 2.76 -6.03
N ARG A 115 15.13 2.59 -4.71
CA ARG A 115 15.20 3.71 -3.75
C ARG A 115 16.63 4.26 -3.61
N GLY A 116 16.78 5.55 -3.90
CA GLY A 116 18.04 6.30 -3.79
C GLY A 116 18.35 6.81 -2.39
N VAL A 117 19.48 7.51 -2.19
CA VAL A 117 19.86 8.09 -0.88
C VAL A 117 19.00 9.30 -0.48
N ILE A 118 18.80 9.52 0.83
CA ILE A 118 18.17 10.71 1.39
C ILE A 118 19.23 11.79 1.61
N ALA A 119 19.06 12.96 1.01
CA ALA A 119 20.05 14.04 1.06
C ALA A 119 20.30 14.59 2.47
N ASP A 120 19.27 14.67 3.31
CA ASP A 120 19.41 15.17 4.69
C ASP A 120 20.12 14.18 5.59
N ILE A 121 19.84 12.88 5.46
CA ILE A 121 20.57 11.83 6.19
C ILE A 121 22.02 11.74 5.71
N ARG A 122 22.26 11.87 4.40
CA ARG A 122 23.63 11.95 3.83
C ARG A 122 24.45 13.03 4.52
N ARG A 123 23.85 14.20 4.75
CA ARG A 123 24.50 15.33 5.43
C ARG A 123 24.79 15.03 6.90
N GLU A 124 23.90 14.31 7.57
CA GLU A 124 24.07 13.95 8.98
C GLU A 124 25.16 12.88 9.18
N ILE A 125 25.19 11.87 8.32
CA ILE A 125 26.28 10.89 8.24
C ILE A 125 27.61 11.62 8.04
N PHE A 126 27.67 12.54 7.08
CA PHE A 126 28.89 13.31 6.81
C PHE A 126 29.35 14.12 8.04
N ARG A 127 28.44 14.82 8.73
CA ARG A 127 28.77 15.59 9.95
C ARG A 127 29.31 14.72 11.06
N LYS A 128 28.77 13.51 11.24
CA LYS A 128 29.21 12.55 12.27
C LYS A 128 30.61 12.00 12.00
N LEU A 129 31.07 12.04 10.74
CA LEU A 129 32.32 11.42 10.29
C LEU A 129 33.44 12.41 9.97
N VAL A 130 33.14 13.66 9.59
CA VAL A 130 34.13 14.60 9.05
C VAL A 130 35.32 14.88 10.00
N ASN A 131 35.12 14.78 11.31
CA ASN A 131 36.15 15.02 12.33
C ASN A 131 36.67 13.74 12.99
N SER A 132 36.45 12.57 12.37
CA SER A 132 36.90 11.28 12.88
C SER A 132 37.84 10.61 11.89
N ILE A 133 38.85 9.91 12.39
CA ILE A 133 39.63 8.95 11.63
C ILE A 133 38.90 7.61 11.70
N PHE A 134 38.47 7.05 10.59
CA PHE A 134 37.68 5.83 10.60
C PHE A 134 38.10 4.83 9.53
N VAL A 135 37.73 3.58 9.75
CA VAL A 135 37.83 2.50 8.76
C VAL A 135 36.44 1.99 8.44
N VAL A 136 36.16 1.84 7.14
CA VAL A 136 34.94 1.20 6.65
C VAL A 136 35.29 -0.19 6.13
N VAL A 137 34.58 -1.21 6.61
CA VAL A 137 34.61 -2.55 6.03
C VAL A 137 33.31 -2.73 5.25
N PHE A 138 33.37 -2.74 3.93
CA PHE A 138 32.20 -2.70 3.05
C PHE A 138 32.07 -3.95 2.19
N HIS A 139 30.94 -4.64 2.33
CA HIS A 139 30.58 -5.78 1.50
C HIS A 139 29.63 -5.29 0.40
N ASN A 140 30.14 -5.04 -0.80
CA ASN A 140 29.32 -4.54 -1.91
C ASN A 140 28.65 -5.71 -2.64
N GLY A 141 27.40 -6.04 -2.32
CA GLY A 141 26.62 -7.05 -3.04
C GLY A 141 26.09 -6.61 -4.41
N SER A 142 26.23 -5.33 -4.80
CA SER A 142 25.66 -4.84 -6.06
C SER A 142 26.47 -5.25 -7.29
N ARG A 143 25.93 -5.06 -8.49
CA ARG A 143 26.64 -5.22 -9.78
C ARG A 143 27.44 -3.98 -10.20
N ARG A 144 27.49 -2.95 -9.35
CA ARG A 144 28.04 -1.62 -9.66
C ARG A 144 29.07 -1.18 -8.63
N TYR A 145 30.01 -0.32 -9.03
CA TYR A 145 30.90 0.34 -8.09
C TYR A 145 30.10 1.38 -7.32
N ILE A 146 30.16 1.30 -5.99
CA ILE A 146 29.45 2.23 -5.11
C ILE A 146 30.47 3.14 -4.43
N ASP A 147 30.34 4.44 -4.68
CA ASP A 147 31.05 5.46 -3.92
C ASP A 147 30.27 5.77 -2.64
N LEU A 148 30.84 5.43 -1.48
CA LEU A 148 30.18 5.67 -0.20
C LEU A 148 30.05 7.17 0.14
N TYR A 149 30.72 8.05 -0.62
CA TYR A 149 30.49 9.50 -0.53
C TYR A 149 29.04 9.88 -0.87
N ASP A 150 28.36 9.11 -1.73
CA ASP A 150 26.95 9.31 -2.05
C ASP A 150 26.05 9.05 -0.83
N CYS A 151 26.44 8.11 0.04
CA CYS A 151 25.78 7.87 1.32
C CYS A 151 26.20 8.86 2.42
N GLY A 152 27.20 9.70 2.15
CA GLY A 152 27.71 10.71 3.09
C GLY A 152 28.97 10.28 3.83
N VAL A 153 29.61 9.17 3.45
CA VAL A 153 30.83 8.65 4.09
C VAL A 153 32.06 9.18 3.35
N PRO A 154 32.84 10.10 3.92
CA PRO A 154 33.94 10.76 3.21
C PRO A 154 35.23 9.93 3.22
N VAL A 155 35.29 8.89 2.38
CA VAL A 155 36.54 8.18 2.10
C VAL A 155 37.28 8.94 0.99
N THR A 156 38.16 9.85 1.39
CA THR A 156 38.93 10.69 0.43
C THR A 156 40.43 10.50 0.65
N THR A 157 41.22 10.81 -0.37
CA THR A 157 42.69 10.71 -0.33
C THR A 157 43.35 11.69 0.67
N PHE A 158 42.64 12.75 1.07
CA PHE A 158 43.15 13.79 1.97
C PHE A 158 42.92 13.47 3.45
N LEU A 159 42.01 12.54 3.77
CA LEU A 159 41.73 12.09 5.13
C LEU A 159 42.47 10.78 5.38
N SER A 160 42.96 10.53 6.60
CA SER A 160 43.59 9.26 6.99
C SER A 160 42.59 8.09 7.11
N ASN A 161 41.42 8.20 6.48
CA ASN A 161 40.33 7.24 6.52
C ASN A 161 40.61 6.09 5.55
N LYS A 162 40.29 4.86 5.98
CA LYS A 162 40.49 3.66 5.18
C LYS A 162 39.16 3.03 4.80
N MET A 163 39.12 2.36 3.66
CA MET A 163 38.01 1.53 3.23
C MET A 163 38.56 0.20 2.74
N LEU A 164 38.24 -0.87 3.46
CA LEU A 164 38.39 -2.24 2.98
C LEU A 164 37.08 -2.65 2.35
N TRP A 165 37.10 -3.12 1.11
CA TRP A 165 35.88 -3.56 0.47
C TRP A 165 36.07 -4.77 -0.43
N THR A 166 34.97 -5.49 -0.65
CA THR A 166 34.88 -6.57 -1.62
C THR A 166 33.60 -6.43 -2.44
N TRP A 167 33.52 -7.16 -3.55
CA TRP A 167 32.43 -7.10 -4.51
C TRP A 167 31.73 -8.46 -4.59
N HIS A 168 30.40 -8.49 -4.71
CA HIS A 168 29.57 -9.65 -5.06
C HIS A 168 29.36 -10.73 -3.98
N GLY A 169 29.23 -10.31 -2.72
CA GLY A 169 28.66 -11.15 -1.67
C GLY A 169 29.47 -12.42 -1.36
N ARG A 170 28.77 -13.54 -1.09
CA ARG A 170 29.34 -14.81 -0.63
C ARG A 170 29.28 -15.87 -1.74
N PHE A 171 30.27 -16.77 -1.76
CA PHE A 171 30.50 -17.84 -2.76
C PHE A 171 30.70 -17.38 -4.20
N ARG A 172 31.45 -16.30 -4.35
CA ARG A 172 31.66 -15.66 -5.64
C ARG A 172 32.72 -16.39 -6.46
N SER A 173 32.37 -16.68 -7.71
CA SER A 173 33.32 -17.02 -8.78
C SER A 173 32.88 -16.33 -10.09
N ASN A 174 33.85 -15.80 -10.85
CA ASN A 174 33.65 -15.06 -12.12
C ASN A 174 32.62 -13.90 -12.09
N LEU A 175 33.13 -12.69 -11.81
CA LEU A 175 32.35 -11.44 -11.80
C LEU A 175 31.66 -11.11 -13.15
N ILE A 176 30.32 -11.13 -13.16
CA ILE A 176 29.52 -10.47 -14.20
C ILE A 176 29.17 -9.06 -13.72
N LEU A 177 29.90 -8.07 -14.24
CA LEU A 177 29.68 -6.65 -13.93
C LEU A 177 28.95 -5.94 -15.06
N GLU A 178 28.25 -4.86 -14.73
CA GLU A 178 27.77 -3.93 -15.75
C GLU A 178 28.95 -3.31 -16.53
N GLU A 179 28.69 -2.91 -17.77
CA GLU A 179 29.71 -2.41 -18.68
C GLU A 179 30.45 -1.20 -18.07
N GLY A 180 31.79 -1.23 -18.13
CA GLY A 180 32.65 -0.16 -17.60
C GLY A 180 32.87 -0.14 -16.08
N GLU A 181 32.11 -0.91 -15.28
CA GLU A 181 32.25 -0.93 -13.82
C GLU A 181 33.60 -1.51 -13.36
N LYS A 182 34.15 -2.48 -14.10
CA LYS A 182 35.50 -3.02 -13.86
C LYS A 182 36.58 -1.95 -14.00
N GLU A 183 36.42 -1.01 -14.94
CA GLU A 183 37.37 0.10 -15.13
C GLU A 183 37.20 1.17 -14.06
N LYS A 184 35.96 1.50 -13.65
CA LYS A 184 35.69 2.38 -12.50
C LYS A 184 36.33 1.84 -11.22
N MET A 185 36.20 0.53 -10.97
CA MET A 185 36.91 -0.12 -9.87
C MET A 185 38.43 0.05 -9.98
N LYS A 186 39.02 -0.07 -11.18
CA LYS A 186 40.48 0.11 -11.36
C LYS A 186 40.92 1.54 -11.09
N SER A 187 40.12 2.53 -11.44
CA SER A 187 40.47 3.94 -11.27
C SER A 187 40.23 4.45 -9.85
N GLN A 188 39.26 3.89 -9.12
CA GLN A 188 38.87 4.35 -7.78
C GLN A 188 39.49 3.56 -6.63
N THR A 189 40.11 2.40 -6.92
CA THR A 189 40.82 1.59 -5.91
C THR A 189 42.30 1.93 -5.89
N ASP A 190 42.86 2.19 -4.70
CA ASP A 190 44.28 2.47 -4.54
C ASP A 190 45.12 1.17 -4.46
N VAL A 191 44.62 0.20 -3.69
CA VAL A 191 45.34 -1.05 -3.37
C VAL A 191 44.46 -2.26 -3.67
N ARG A 192 45.03 -3.28 -4.30
CA ARG A 192 44.39 -4.59 -4.48
C ARG A 192 45.17 -5.68 -3.76
N LEU A 193 44.47 -6.37 -2.88
CA LEU A 193 44.98 -7.49 -2.10
C LEU A 193 44.57 -8.81 -2.73
N PHE A 194 45.55 -9.68 -2.94
CA PHE A 194 45.39 -11.02 -3.48
C PHE A 194 46.10 -12.02 -2.56
N PRO A 195 45.48 -13.15 -2.20
CA PRO A 195 46.22 -14.24 -1.59
C PRO A 195 47.24 -14.81 -2.58
N SER A 196 48.45 -15.14 -2.12
CA SER A 196 49.52 -15.67 -2.96
C SER A 196 49.21 -17.07 -3.49
N HIS A 197 49.28 -17.25 -4.81
CA HIS A 197 49.15 -18.56 -5.47
C HIS A 197 50.43 -19.39 -5.33
N THR A 198 50.83 -19.81 -4.13
CA THR A 198 51.86 -20.85 -3.99
C THR A 198 51.23 -22.22 -4.14
N GLY A 199 50.71 -22.55 -5.33
CA GLY A 199 50.09 -23.84 -5.65
C GLY A 199 48.82 -24.10 -4.84
N CYS A 200 47.67 -24.12 -5.49
CA CYS A 200 46.42 -24.51 -4.84
C CYS A 200 46.53 -25.99 -4.44
N GLU A 201 47.04 -26.29 -3.24
CA GLU A 201 46.79 -27.59 -2.62
C GLU A 201 45.29 -27.62 -2.35
N ILE A 202 44.63 -28.66 -2.88
CA ILE A 202 43.18 -28.85 -2.86
C ILE A 202 42.60 -28.65 -1.44
N GLU A 203 43.38 -28.96 -0.40
CA GLU A 203 43.01 -28.81 1.02
C GLU A 203 42.78 -27.35 1.45
N GLU A 204 43.65 -26.40 1.06
CA GLU A 204 43.50 -24.98 1.43
C GLU A 204 42.23 -24.34 0.84
N GLY A 205 41.82 -24.80 -0.36
CA GLY A 205 40.56 -24.38 -0.98
C GLY A 205 39.31 -24.90 -0.26
N ARG A 206 39.38 -26.08 0.39
CA ARG A 206 38.24 -26.63 1.16
C ARG A 206 38.00 -25.83 2.43
N ASP A 207 39.07 -25.48 3.15
CA ASP A 207 38.97 -24.75 4.41
C ASP A 207 38.33 -23.36 4.21
N VAL A 208 38.71 -22.66 3.13
CA VAL A 208 38.12 -21.36 2.78
C VAL A 208 36.62 -21.47 2.45
N LEU A 209 36.22 -22.51 1.69
CA LEU A 209 34.82 -22.76 1.36
C LEU A 209 34.01 -23.17 2.59
N HIS A 210 34.59 -23.99 3.48
CA HIS A 210 33.97 -24.42 4.73
C HIS A 210 33.66 -23.23 5.65
N GLU A 211 34.63 -22.34 5.86
CA GLU A 211 34.43 -21.15 6.69
C GLU A 211 33.41 -20.17 6.10
N GLU A 212 33.42 -19.98 4.77
CA GLU A 212 32.40 -19.16 4.10
C GLU A 212 31.00 -19.78 4.20
N ALA A 213 30.90 -21.11 4.15
CA ALA A 213 29.66 -21.86 4.37
C ALA A 213 29.14 -21.73 5.80
N LEU A 214 30.01 -21.77 6.81
CA LEU A 214 29.65 -21.51 8.20
C LEU A 214 29.07 -20.11 8.37
N GLU A 215 29.66 -19.11 7.72
CA GLU A 215 29.16 -17.74 7.78
C GLU A 215 27.79 -17.58 7.12
N VAL A 216 27.59 -18.18 5.94
CA VAL A 216 26.26 -18.20 5.28
C VAL A 216 25.24 -18.91 6.15
N ALA A 217 25.58 -20.03 6.79
CA ALA A 217 24.69 -20.75 7.68
C ALA A 217 24.24 -19.89 8.88
N LYS A 218 25.19 -19.15 9.50
CA LYS A 218 24.88 -18.21 10.59
C LYS A 218 23.92 -17.11 10.15
N CYS A 219 24.16 -16.49 9.00
CA CYS A 219 23.32 -15.39 8.50
C CYS A 219 21.94 -15.86 8.00
N THR A 220 21.74 -17.16 7.75
CA THR A 220 20.50 -17.72 7.21
C THR A 220 19.64 -18.44 8.26
N GLY A 221 20.09 -18.46 9.52
CA GLY A 221 19.34 -19.04 10.64
C GLY A 221 19.39 -20.56 10.72
N ILE A 222 20.36 -21.21 10.08
CA ILE A 222 20.57 -22.66 10.17
C ILE A 222 21.21 -22.97 11.53
N VAL A 223 20.39 -23.33 12.53
CA VAL A 223 20.84 -23.71 13.87
C VAL A 223 20.68 -25.22 14.04
N HIS A 224 21.72 -25.98 13.70
CA HIS A 224 21.82 -27.39 14.05
C HIS A 224 22.85 -27.58 15.18
N PRO A 225 22.61 -28.51 16.14
CA PRO A 225 23.66 -28.98 17.02
C PRO A 225 24.68 -29.77 16.19
N ASP A 226 25.96 -29.50 16.42
CA ASP A 226 27.12 -30.09 15.78
C ASP A 226 27.34 -29.71 14.30
N ASP A 227 28.57 -29.97 13.84
CA ASP A 227 29.30 -29.51 12.64
C ASP A 227 28.65 -29.83 11.26
N MET A 228 27.33 -29.66 11.11
CA MET A 228 26.53 -30.06 9.94
C MET A 228 25.96 -28.86 9.16
N SER A 229 25.93 -27.66 9.74
CA SER A 229 25.33 -26.48 9.12
C SER A 229 26.05 -26.05 7.83
N HIS A 230 27.39 -26.08 7.83
CA HIS A 230 28.18 -25.79 6.63
C HIS A 230 27.95 -26.83 5.52
N LYS A 231 27.70 -28.10 5.86
CA LYS A 231 27.45 -29.16 4.87
C LYS A 231 26.16 -28.92 4.10
N ILE A 232 25.10 -28.46 4.77
CA ILE A 232 23.83 -28.09 4.12
C ILE A 232 24.06 -26.98 3.09
N VAL A 233 24.81 -25.95 3.45
CA VAL A 233 25.14 -24.83 2.54
C VAL A 233 25.94 -25.33 1.34
N MET A 234 26.97 -26.17 1.57
CA MET A 234 27.78 -26.76 0.51
C MET A 234 26.96 -27.68 -0.40
N GLU A 235 26.07 -28.52 0.14
CA GLU A 235 25.15 -29.34 -0.66
C GLU A 235 24.23 -28.47 -1.53
N CYS A 236 23.66 -27.39 -0.99
CA CYS A 236 22.83 -26.46 -1.77
C CYS A 236 23.63 -25.73 -2.86
N LEU A 237 24.87 -25.35 -2.57
CA LEU A 237 25.79 -24.73 -3.51
C LEU A 237 26.06 -25.67 -4.69
N ILE A 238 26.42 -26.92 -4.42
CA ILE A 238 26.68 -27.94 -5.44
C ILE A 238 25.39 -28.27 -6.22
N TYR A 239 24.25 -28.42 -5.54
CA TYR A 239 22.99 -28.69 -6.24
C TYR A 239 22.65 -27.56 -7.23
N ARG A 240 22.86 -26.30 -6.83
CA ARG A 240 22.58 -25.14 -7.68
C ARG A 240 23.46 -25.06 -8.91
N THR A 241 24.72 -25.49 -8.82
CA THR A 241 25.62 -25.49 -9.97
C THR A 241 25.28 -26.58 -10.98
N LEU A 242 24.63 -27.66 -10.53
CA LEU A 242 24.25 -28.80 -11.37
C LEU A 242 22.89 -28.64 -12.10
N ILE A 243 22.00 -27.75 -11.64
CA ILE A 243 20.73 -27.48 -12.31
C ILE A 243 20.87 -26.45 -13.45
N VAL A 244 20.00 -26.56 -14.46
CA VAL A 244 19.98 -25.67 -15.65
C VAL A 244 19.76 -24.20 -15.25
N THR A 245 20.36 -23.28 -16.02
CA THR A 245 20.43 -21.85 -15.70
C THR A 245 19.08 -21.16 -15.54
N ASP A 246 18.06 -21.56 -16.30
CA ASP A 246 16.69 -21.04 -16.15
C ASP A 246 16.01 -21.51 -14.87
N MET A 247 16.43 -22.65 -14.30
CA MET A 247 15.91 -23.22 -13.06
C MET A 247 16.60 -22.67 -11.81
N LYS A 248 17.75 -22.00 -11.97
CA LYS A 248 18.50 -21.43 -10.83
C LYS A 248 17.64 -20.45 -10.02
N THR A 249 16.67 -19.77 -10.64
CA THR A 249 15.71 -18.87 -9.98
C THR A 249 14.75 -19.58 -9.01
N HIS A 250 14.56 -20.89 -9.17
CA HIS A 250 13.70 -21.74 -8.35
C HIS A 250 14.49 -22.77 -7.52
N ALA A 251 15.80 -22.58 -7.37
CA ALA A 251 16.68 -23.50 -6.64
C ALA A 251 16.17 -23.90 -5.22
N PRO A 252 15.55 -23.01 -4.42
CA PRO A 252 14.96 -23.39 -3.13
C PRO A 252 13.99 -24.57 -3.22
N ASN A 253 13.14 -24.61 -4.26
CA ASN A 253 12.17 -25.68 -4.48
C ASN A 253 12.86 -27.04 -4.55
N TYR A 254 13.99 -27.10 -5.25
CA TYR A 254 14.74 -28.32 -5.41
C TYR A 254 15.47 -28.73 -4.13
N TRP A 255 16.11 -27.79 -3.41
CA TRP A 255 16.82 -28.11 -2.15
C TRP A 255 15.88 -28.66 -1.07
N ILE A 256 14.67 -28.09 -0.98
CA ILE A 256 13.66 -28.45 0.02
C ILE A 256 12.97 -29.75 -0.37
N CYS A 257 12.59 -29.92 -1.64
CA CYS A 257 12.00 -31.17 -2.12
C CYS A 257 13.00 -32.32 -2.07
N ASP A 258 14.28 -32.10 -2.41
CA ASP A 258 15.34 -33.10 -2.23
C ASP A 258 15.59 -33.40 -0.74
N GLY A 259 15.18 -32.53 0.19
CA GLY A 259 15.37 -32.73 1.63
C GLY A 259 16.79 -32.45 2.11
N ILE A 260 17.55 -31.61 1.38
CA ILE A 260 18.82 -31.01 1.83
C ILE A 260 18.53 -30.06 2.99
N ILE A 261 17.50 -29.24 2.84
CA ILE A 261 17.03 -28.33 3.88
C ILE A 261 15.88 -29.01 4.63
N GLN A 262 16.02 -29.16 5.94
CA GLN A 262 15.01 -29.72 6.84
C GLN A 262 14.73 -28.72 7.95
N GLY A 263 13.48 -28.24 8.06
CA GLY A 263 13.04 -27.33 9.11
C GLY A 263 12.45 -28.06 10.31
N GLN A 264 12.20 -27.34 11.41
CA GLN A 264 11.37 -27.85 12.51
C GLN A 264 9.93 -28.11 12.04
N ASP A 265 9.49 -27.34 11.04
CA ASP A 265 8.26 -27.49 10.29
C ASP A 265 8.49 -27.21 8.78
N ASN A 266 7.48 -27.43 7.94
CA ASN A 266 7.60 -27.19 6.50
C ASN A 266 7.83 -25.70 6.17
N ALA A 267 7.24 -24.76 6.92
CA ALA A 267 7.31 -23.33 6.62
C ALA A 267 8.73 -22.76 6.83
N SER A 268 9.39 -23.15 7.92
CA SER A 268 10.77 -22.75 8.21
C SER A 268 11.77 -23.23 7.16
N ALA A 269 11.56 -24.41 6.57
CA ALA A 269 12.42 -24.92 5.48
C ALA A 269 12.39 -24.01 4.24
N TRP A 270 11.21 -23.49 3.86
CA TRP A 270 11.04 -22.54 2.76
C TRP A 270 11.66 -21.17 3.05
N GLU A 271 11.54 -20.68 4.28
CA GLU A 271 12.19 -19.43 4.69
C GLU A 271 13.72 -19.55 4.64
N ILE A 272 14.28 -20.63 5.19
CA ILE A 272 15.72 -20.92 5.15
C ILE A 272 16.19 -21.03 3.69
N GLY A 273 15.50 -21.82 2.85
CA GLY A 273 15.88 -22.00 1.45
C GLY A 273 15.87 -20.70 0.65
N ASN A 274 14.84 -19.87 0.83
CA ASN A 274 14.76 -18.55 0.19
C ASN A 274 15.86 -17.60 0.71
N SER A 275 16.14 -17.62 2.01
CA SER A 275 17.23 -16.84 2.60
C SER A 275 18.59 -17.26 2.05
N LEU A 276 18.86 -18.57 1.98
CA LEU A 276 20.07 -19.14 1.43
C LEU A 276 20.26 -18.75 -0.04
N HIS A 277 19.21 -18.85 -0.86
CA HIS A 277 19.24 -18.46 -2.26
C HIS A 277 19.61 -17.00 -2.48
N ARG A 278 19.15 -16.09 -1.61
CA ARG A 278 19.49 -14.66 -1.65
C ARG A 278 20.93 -14.39 -1.18
N ASN A 279 21.45 -15.21 -0.27
CA ASN A 279 22.79 -15.04 0.31
C ASN A 279 23.91 -15.71 -0.51
N MET A 280 23.59 -16.64 -1.42
CA MET A 280 24.54 -17.31 -2.30
C MET A 280 24.49 -16.72 -3.72
N CYS A 281 25.60 -16.14 -4.18
CA CYS A 281 25.72 -15.60 -5.53
C CYS A 281 26.57 -16.54 -6.42
N LEU A 282 25.91 -17.29 -7.31
CA LEU A 282 26.56 -18.17 -8.28
C LEU A 282 26.16 -17.75 -9.70
N ASP A 283 26.91 -16.81 -10.27
CA ASP A 283 26.76 -16.36 -11.66
C ASP A 283 27.70 -17.17 -12.59
N PHE A 284 27.64 -18.51 -12.51
CA PHE A 284 28.51 -19.42 -13.30
C PHE A 284 27.73 -20.55 -13.97
N ASP A 285 28.23 -20.98 -15.14
CA ASP A 285 27.90 -22.25 -15.80
C ASP A 285 29.11 -23.17 -15.69
N LEU A 286 28.94 -24.36 -15.09
CA LEU A 286 30.01 -25.34 -14.94
C LEU A 286 30.52 -25.82 -16.30
N THR A 287 31.48 -25.09 -16.87
CA THR A 287 32.46 -25.70 -17.78
C THR A 287 33.55 -26.31 -16.89
N TYR A 288 33.82 -27.60 -17.10
CA TYR A 288 34.76 -28.39 -16.31
C TYR A 288 36.19 -27.82 -16.49
N ASN A 289 36.54 -26.81 -15.69
CA ASN A 289 37.80 -26.08 -15.75
C ASN A 289 38.58 -26.22 -14.42
N GLU A 290 39.90 -26.05 -14.47
CA GLU A 290 40.83 -26.15 -13.33
C GLU A 290 40.43 -25.27 -12.12
N GLU A 291 39.67 -24.18 -12.33
CA GLU A 291 39.17 -23.26 -11.31
C GLU A 291 38.01 -23.82 -10.44
N THR A 292 37.32 -24.87 -10.89
CA THR A 292 36.16 -25.48 -10.20
C THR A 292 36.50 -26.76 -9.42
N THR A 293 37.73 -27.24 -9.57
CA THR A 293 38.28 -28.46 -8.97
C THR A 293 38.08 -28.56 -7.45
N PRO A 294 38.23 -27.48 -6.65
CA PRO A 294 38.04 -27.56 -5.20
C PRO A 294 36.59 -27.82 -4.79
N VAL A 295 35.61 -27.17 -5.42
CA VAL A 295 34.17 -27.35 -5.15
C VAL A 295 33.73 -28.78 -5.54
N LEU A 296 34.27 -29.29 -6.66
CA LEU A 296 33.98 -30.63 -7.16
C LEU A 296 34.75 -31.74 -6.41
N GLN A 297 35.90 -31.49 -5.78
CA GLN A 297 36.61 -32.50 -4.98
C GLN A 297 36.18 -32.53 -3.50
N VAL A 298 35.67 -31.42 -2.94
CA VAL A 298 34.86 -31.46 -1.72
C VAL A 298 33.65 -32.39 -1.92
N SER A 299 33.18 -32.51 -3.17
CA SER A 299 32.06 -33.38 -3.49
C SER A 299 32.35 -34.87 -3.49
N ASP A 300 33.58 -35.33 -3.73
CA ASP A 300 33.84 -36.77 -3.95
C ASP A 300 33.50 -37.63 -2.70
N ASP A 301 33.46 -37.05 -1.51
CA ASP A 301 32.99 -37.71 -0.28
C ASP A 301 31.48 -37.51 0.02
N LEU A 302 30.84 -36.48 -0.58
CA LEU A 302 29.44 -36.09 -0.33
C LEU A 302 28.45 -36.53 -1.44
N LEU A 303 28.91 -36.65 -2.69
CA LEU A 303 28.07 -36.86 -3.89
C LEU A 303 27.86 -38.32 -4.28
N VAL A 304 28.44 -39.28 -3.56
CA VAL A 304 28.40 -40.68 -3.99
C VAL A 304 26.97 -41.24 -3.83
N ASN A 305 26.22 -41.20 -4.95
CA ASN A 305 24.96 -41.88 -5.26
C ASN A 305 23.62 -41.18 -4.89
N ARG A 306 23.59 -39.90 -4.52
CA ARG A 306 22.33 -39.22 -4.13
C ARG A 306 21.58 -38.53 -5.29
N TRP A 307 22.27 -37.87 -6.21
CA TRP A 307 21.66 -37.18 -7.34
C TRP A 307 22.16 -37.79 -8.66
N ASN A 308 21.25 -37.98 -9.62
CA ASN A 308 21.56 -38.58 -10.91
C ASN A 308 21.17 -37.60 -12.03
N PHE A 309 22.17 -37.25 -12.86
CA PHE A 309 22.02 -36.37 -14.01
C PHE A 309 22.32 -37.20 -15.26
N THR A 310 21.28 -37.54 -16.01
CA THR A 310 21.37 -38.35 -17.22
C THR A 310 21.01 -37.50 -18.44
N THR A 311 21.71 -37.68 -19.54
CA THR A 311 21.34 -37.05 -20.82
C THR A 311 20.64 -38.02 -21.77
N HIS A 312 19.90 -37.50 -22.74
CA HIS A 312 19.21 -38.33 -23.74
C HIS A 312 20.16 -39.27 -24.49
N LYS A 313 21.38 -38.83 -24.80
CA LYS A 313 22.42 -39.66 -25.42
C LYS A 313 22.83 -40.82 -24.51
N GLN A 314 23.04 -40.56 -23.22
CA GLN A 314 23.40 -41.59 -22.24
C GLN A 314 22.26 -42.60 -22.03
N LEU A 315 21.01 -42.15 -22.12
CA LEU A 315 19.82 -43.00 -22.06
C LEU A 315 19.73 -43.94 -23.28
N LEU A 316 20.03 -43.43 -24.49
CA LEU A 316 19.97 -44.19 -25.75
C LEU A 316 21.13 -45.18 -25.94
N GLU A 317 22.28 -44.95 -25.31
CA GLU A 317 23.46 -45.84 -25.37
C GLU A 317 23.36 -47.07 -24.44
N ASP A 318 22.19 -47.36 -23.86
CA ASP A 318 21.86 -48.54 -23.01
C ASP A 318 22.76 -48.70 -21.76
N LYS A 319 23.39 -47.60 -21.31
CA LYS A 319 24.17 -47.53 -20.07
C LYS A 319 23.34 -47.13 -18.84
N ALA A 320 22.09 -46.72 -19.04
CA ALA A 320 21.19 -46.30 -17.97
C ALA A 320 20.56 -47.54 -17.30
N GLY A 321 21.31 -48.18 -16.40
CA GLY A 321 20.78 -49.24 -15.54
C GLY A 321 19.64 -48.76 -14.63
N ALA A 322 19.03 -49.66 -13.87
CA ALA A 322 18.01 -49.31 -12.87
C ALA A 322 18.53 -48.23 -11.91
N LEU A 323 17.69 -47.24 -11.58
CA LEU A 323 18.06 -46.19 -10.65
C LEU A 323 18.40 -46.80 -9.28
N PRO A 324 19.57 -46.49 -8.70
CA PRO A 324 19.91 -46.97 -7.38
C PRO A 324 18.87 -46.50 -6.33
N PRO A 325 18.43 -47.36 -5.40
CA PRO A 325 17.38 -47.01 -4.41
C PRO A 325 17.69 -45.77 -3.55
N GLN A 326 18.98 -45.44 -3.40
CA GLN A 326 19.46 -44.29 -2.62
C GLN A 326 19.33 -42.94 -3.33
N VAL A 327 19.02 -42.91 -4.63
CA VAL A 327 18.86 -41.66 -5.40
C VAL A 327 17.65 -40.88 -4.89
N THR A 328 17.84 -39.59 -4.63
CA THR A 328 16.81 -38.67 -4.16
C THR A 328 16.39 -37.65 -5.23
N SER A 329 17.26 -37.37 -6.22
CA SER A 329 16.95 -36.55 -7.40
C SER A 329 17.37 -37.23 -8.70
N PHE A 330 16.48 -37.23 -9.69
CA PHE A 330 16.79 -37.66 -11.06
C PHE A 330 16.45 -36.57 -12.06
N PHE A 331 17.39 -36.31 -12.96
CA PHE A 331 17.24 -35.33 -14.03
C PHE A 331 17.57 -35.95 -15.39
N LEU A 332 16.68 -35.73 -16.36
CA LEU A 332 16.87 -36.09 -17.75
C LEU A 332 16.84 -34.84 -18.64
N PHE A 333 17.97 -34.53 -19.28
CA PHE A 333 18.14 -33.33 -20.14
C PHE A 333 18.46 -33.66 -21.60
N ALA A 334 18.08 -32.75 -22.50
CA ALA A 334 18.46 -32.77 -23.92
C ALA A 334 19.90 -32.31 -24.12
N ASP A 335 20.70 -33.09 -24.86
CA ASP A 335 22.12 -32.79 -25.12
C ASP A 335 22.31 -31.58 -26.06
N GLU A 336 21.44 -31.37 -27.05
CA GLU A 336 21.44 -30.25 -28.02
C GLU A 336 20.02 -29.99 -28.59
N SER A 337 19.84 -28.97 -29.45
CA SER A 337 18.57 -28.55 -30.08
C SER A 337 17.69 -29.74 -30.51
N PRO A 338 16.36 -29.66 -30.34
CA PRO A 338 15.47 -30.82 -30.39
C PRO A 338 15.64 -31.58 -31.69
N THR A 339 16.29 -32.75 -31.63
CA THR A 339 16.21 -33.74 -32.70
C THR A 339 14.82 -34.38 -32.60
N ASP A 340 14.19 -34.63 -33.74
CA ASP A 340 12.79 -35.10 -33.86
C ASP A 340 12.50 -36.47 -33.20
N ARG A 341 13.47 -37.07 -32.51
CA ARG A 341 13.37 -38.35 -31.80
C ARG A 341 13.40 -38.14 -30.28
N ALA A 342 12.22 -37.94 -29.69
CA ALA A 342 12.06 -38.02 -28.24
C ALA A 342 12.41 -39.44 -27.75
N SER A 343 13.27 -39.56 -26.75
CA SER A 343 13.64 -40.88 -26.19
C SER A 343 12.47 -41.48 -25.38
N ILE A 344 12.30 -42.79 -25.48
CA ILE A 344 11.30 -43.51 -24.67
C ILE A 344 11.89 -43.75 -23.29
N LEU A 345 11.20 -43.31 -22.23
CA LEU A 345 11.64 -43.50 -20.86
C LEU A 345 11.44 -44.99 -20.46
N PRO A 346 12.51 -45.74 -20.15
CA PRO A 346 12.40 -47.17 -19.86
C PRO A 346 11.72 -47.43 -18.51
N VAL A 347 10.73 -48.33 -18.47
CA VAL A 347 10.11 -48.77 -17.21
C VAL A 347 11.13 -49.46 -16.30
N SER A 348 12.11 -50.15 -16.89
CA SER A 348 13.20 -50.83 -16.17
C SER A 348 14.01 -49.89 -15.28
N MET A 349 14.08 -48.60 -15.62
CA MET A 349 14.79 -47.58 -14.86
C MET A 349 14.22 -47.40 -13.45
N PHE A 350 12.92 -47.61 -13.26
CA PHE A 350 12.20 -47.42 -12.00
C PHE A 350 11.80 -48.75 -11.34
N GLN A 351 12.51 -49.85 -11.62
CA GLN A 351 12.23 -51.20 -11.07
C GLN A 351 12.20 -51.27 -9.54
N HIS A 352 12.89 -50.37 -8.84
CA HIS A 352 12.92 -50.29 -7.37
C HIS A 352 12.05 -49.16 -6.80
N SER A 353 11.07 -48.67 -7.56
CA SER A 353 10.23 -47.50 -7.25
C SER A 353 9.56 -47.57 -5.87
N GLN A 354 9.10 -48.74 -5.42
CA GLN A 354 8.49 -48.94 -4.09
C GLN A 354 9.46 -48.74 -2.91
N SER A 355 10.76 -48.96 -3.13
CA SER A 355 11.84 -48.74 -2.15
C SER A 355 12.64 -47.46 -2.43
N SER A 356 12.22 -46.68 -3.43
CA SER A 356 12.96 -45.52 -3.91
C SER A 356 12.91 -44.38 -2.92
N LYS A 357 14.06 -43.74 -2.69
CA LYS A 357 14.16 -42.47 -1.95
C LYS A 357 13.94 -41.25 -2.84
N LEU A 358 13.52 -41.42 -4.09
CA LEU A 358 13.32 -40.36 -5.08
C LEU A 358 12.27 -39.35 -4.60
N ARG A 359 12.68 -38.09 -4.51
CA ARG A 359 11.85 -36.94 -4.11
C ARG A 359 11.76 -35.87 -5.20
N VAL A 360 12.75 -35.76 -6.07
CA VAL A 360 12.77 -34.81 -7.19
C VAL A 360 12.89 -35.58 -8.51
N LEU A 361 11.96 -35.32 -9.41
CA LEU A 361 11.96 -35.88 -10.76
C LEU A 361 11.84 -34.77 -11.80
N HIS A 362 12.88 -34.62 -12.62
CA HIS A 362 12.90 -33.69 -13.75
C HIS A 362 13.02 -34.48 -15.05
N LEU A 363 12.01 -34.35 -15.91
CA LEU A 363 11.99 -34.99 -17.21
C LEU A 363 11.78 -33.93 -18.30
N SER A 364 12.75 -33.78 -19.19
CA SER A 364 12.65 -32.92 -20.37
C SER A 364 12.68 -33.76 -21.66
N HIS A 365 11.84 -33.45 -22.64
CA HIS A 365 11.83 -34.04 -23.99
C HIS A 365 11.75 -35.58 -24.06
N CYS A 366 11.04 -36.24 -23.14
CA CYS A 366 10.91 -37.70 -23.12
C CYS A 366 9.48 -38.19 -23.44
N THR A 367 9.36 -39.43 -23.88
CA THR A 367 8.10 -40.10 -24.18
C THR A 367 7.83 -41.25 -23.21
N PHE A 368 6.67 -41.27 -22.55
CA PHE A 368 6.26 -42.36 -21.64
C PHE A 368 4.74 -42.51 -21.58
N SER A 369 4.24 -43.62 -21.04
CA SER A 369 2.79 -43.82 -20.90
C SER A 369 2.23 -42.93 -19.80
N PHE A 370 1.29 -42.05 -20.13
CA PHE A 370 0.59 -41.22 -19.13
C PHE A 370 -0.42 -42.03 -18.31
N ALA A 371 -0.95 -43.12 -18.87
CA ALA A 371 -1.86 -44.03 -18.18
C ALA A 371 -1.14 -44.81 -17.06
N SER A 372 0.11 -45.23 -17.32
CA SER A 372 0.95 -45.94 -16.36
C SER A 372 2.38 -45.40 -16.38
N PRO A 373 2.62 -44.23 -15.74
CA PRO A 373 3.93 -43.59 -15.78
C PRO A 373 4.97 -44.46 -15.06
N PRO A 374 6.21 -44.60 -15.60
CA PRO A 374 7.25 -45.47 -15.02
C PRO A 374 7.54 -45.21 -13.53
N PHE A 375 7.33 -43.98 -13.07
CA PHE A 375 7.59 -43.53 -11.72
C PHE A 375 6.37 -43.59 -10.79
N VAL A 376 5.24 -44.20 -11.20
CA VAL A 376 3.98 -44.21 -10.44
C VAL A 376 4.09 -44.74 -9.01
N HIS A 377 5.04 -45.65 -8.74
CA HIS A 377 5.26 -46.20 -7.39
C HIS A 377 6.29 -45.42 -6.54
N CYS A 378 6.78 -44.26 -7.00
CA CYS A 378 7.72 -43.43 -6.26
C CYS A 378 6.99 -42.59 -5.18
N VAL A 379 6.60 -43.22 -4.07
CA VAL A 379 5.72 -42.64 -3.03
C VAL A 379 6.29 -41.45 -2.24
N GLN A 380 7.58 -41.13 -2.40
CA GLN A 380 8.26 -40.02 -1.71
C GLN A 380 8.40 -38.78 -2.59
N LEU A 381 7.82 -38.77 -3.79
CA LEU A 381 7.97 -37.66 -4.73
C LEU A 381 7.37 -36.36 -4.18
N ARG A 382 8.16 -35.29 -4.20
CA ARG A 382 7.81 -33.94 -3.73
C ARG A 382 7.88 -32.89 -4.85
N LEU A 383 8.76 -33.07 -5.84
CA LEU A 383 8.86 -32.20 -7.02
C LEU A 383 8.77 -33.03 -8.29
N LEU A 384 7.84 -32.65 -9.16
CA LEU A 384 7.70 -33.19 -10.51
C LEU A 384 7.77 -32.05 -11.52
N HIS A 385 8.82 -32.07 -12.34
CA HIS A 385 9.01 -31.15 -13.45
C HIS A 385 8.93 -31.93 -14.76
N LEU A 386 7.97 -31.58 -15.60
CA LEU A 386 7.78 -32.17 -16.93
C LEU A 386 7.84 -31.09 -17.99
N ASP A 387 8.80 -31.20 -18.89
CA ASP A 387 9.04 -30.23 -19.96
C ASP A 387 9.06 -30.93 -21.33
N HIS A 388 8.22 -30.49 -22.27
CA HIS A 388 8.09 -31.07 -23.61
C HIS A 388 7.92 -32.61 -23.65
N CYS A 389 7.28 -33.20 -22.63
CA CYS A 389 7.07 -34.65 -22.55
C CYS A 389 5.83 -35.09 -23.35
N ARG A 390 5.88 -36.30 -23.92
CA ARG A 390 4.82 -36.85 -24.79
C ARG A 390 4.29 -38.19 -24.29
N ASN A 391 3.02 -38.47 -24.55
CA ASN A 391 2.43 -39.78 -24.29
C ASN A 391 2.90 -40.79 -25.37
N ILE A 392 3.03 -42.06 -25.00
CA ILE A 392 3.32 -43.15 -25.96
C ILE A 392 2.11 -43.38 -26.90
N THR A 393 0.89 -43.17 -26.40
CA THR A 393 -0.36 -43.32 -27.17
C THR A 393 -0.89 -41.97 -27.63
N GLU A 394 -1.55 -41.92 -28.80
CA GLU A 394 -2.24 -40.70 -29.28
C GLU A 394 -3.52 -40.41 -28.50
N ASP A 395 -4.09 -41.41 -27.82
CA ASP A 395 -5.23 -41.26 -26.94
C ASP A 395 -4.81 -40.88 -25.51
N ASP A 396 -5.43 -39.82 -24.97
CA ASP A 396 -5.38 -39.41 -23.55
C ASP A 396 -6.21 -40.37 -22.66
N GLU A 397 -6.11 -41.68 -22.86
CA GLU A 397 -6.86 -42.63 -22.04
C GLU A 397 -6.43 -42.53 -20.57
N HIS A 398 -7.44 -42.30 -19.72
CA HIS A 398 -7.27 -42.16 -18.28
C HIS A 398 -6.62 -43.42 -17.67
N PRO A 399 -5.76 -43.29 -16.64
CA PRO A 399 -5.34 -44.43 -15.84
C PRO A 399 -6.59 -45.19 -15.40
N SER A 400 -6.70 -46.45 -15.81
CA SER A 400 -7.82 -47.31 -15.41
C SER A 400 -7.92 -47.34 -13.88
N HIS A 401 -9.14 -47.50 -13.36
CA HIS A 401 -9.55 -47.25 -11.96
C HIS A 401 -8.77 -47.99 -10.83
N ASN A 402 -7.69 -48.72 -11.10
CA ASN A 402 -7.04 -49.65 -10.16
C ASN A 402 -5.51 -49.47 -9.97
N GLU A 403 -4.88 -48.43 -10.52
CA GLU A 403 -3.44 -48.20 -10.27
C GLU A 403 -3.19 -47.37 -9.00
N ASP A 404 -2.13 -47.71 -8.25
CA ASP A 404 -1.72 -47.06 -7.01
C ASP A 404 -1.10 -45.69 -7.32
N ILE A 405 -1.92 -44.62 -7.26
CA ILE A 405 -1.54 -43.22 -7.59
C ILE A 405 -0.89 -42.52 -6.37
N SER A 406 -0.37 -43.27 -5.39
CA SER A 406 0.17 -42.72 -4.15
C SER A 406 1.38 -41.79 -4.34
N CYS A 407 2.12 -41.86 -5.45
CA CYS A 407 3.27 -40.98 -5.71
C CYS A 407 2.94 -39.48 -5.76
N PHE A 408 1.70 -39.10 -6.11
CA PHE A 408 1.32 -37.69 -6.20
C PHE A 408 0.84 -37.10 -4.87
N GLN A 409 0.60 -37.91 -3.84
CA GLN A 409 0.03 -37.44 -2.57
C GLN A 409 0.93 -36.45 -1.81
N LYS A 410 2.26 -36.64 -1.89
CA LYS A 410 3.27 -35.83 -1.20
C LYS A 410 3.89 -34.75 -2.09
N LEU A 411 3.27 -34.46 -3.23
CA LEU A 411 3.80 -33.49 -4.17
C LEU A 411 3.65 -32.07 -3.60
N TRP A 412 4.76 -31.35 -3.48
CA TRP A 412 4.82 -29.96 -3.03
C TRP A 412 4.93 -28.99 -4.21
N VAL A 413 5.61 -29.39 -5.28
CA VAL A 413 5.85 -28.57 -6.47
C VAL A 413 5.53 -29.37 -7.74
N LEU A 414 4.69 -28.80 -8.60
CA LEU A 414 4.38 -29.35 -9.91
C LEU A 414 4.69 -28.28 -10.98
N ASP A 415 5.63 -28.58 -11.86
CA ASP A 415 5.99 -27.74 -13.01
C ASP A 415 5.69 -28.48 -14.31
N LEU A 416 4.72 -27.95 -15.08
CA LEU A 416 4.27 -28.53 -16.33
C LEU A 416 4.51 -27.53 -17.46
N ARG A 417 5.46 -27.84 -18.34
CA ARG A 417 5.85 -27.00 -19.48
C ARG A 417 5.69 -27.77 -20.78
N TYR A 418 4.93 -27.21 -21.71
CA TYR A 418 4.70 -27.76 -23.05
C TYR A 418 4.36 -29.27 -23.06
N THR A 419 3.77 -29.78 -21.97
CA THR A 419 3.45 -31.19 -21.72
C THR A 419 1.95 -31.29 -21.54
N HIS A 420 1.26 -31.90 -22.51
CA HIS A 420 -0.21 -31.96 -22.52
C HIS A 420 -0.73 -33.15 -21.72
N TRP A 421 -0.77 -33.03 -20.39
CA TRP A 421 -1.28 -34.08 -19.50
C TRP A 421 -2.44 -33.55 -18.64
N SER A 422 -3.62 -33.41 -19.25
CA SER A 422 -4.83 -32.81 -18.66
C SER A 422 -5.29 -33.51 -17.37
N TRP A 423 -5.05 -34.81 -17.25
CA TRP A 423 -5.44 -35.61 -16.08
C TRP A 423 -4.75 -35.18 -14.77
N LEU A 424 -3.49 -34.72 -14.81
CA LEU A 424 -2.79 -34.18 -13.62
C LEU A 424 -3.48 -32.93 -13.06
N LEU A 425 -4.24 -32.23 -13.90
CA LEU A 425 -4.98 -31.02 -13.56
C LEU A 425 -6.47 -31.31 -13.25
N SER A 426 -6.89 -32.58 -13.27
CA SER A 426 -8.29 -32.99 -13.01
C SER A 426 -8.71 -32.84 -11.54
N GLU A 427 -10.01 -32.71 -11.29
CA GLU A 427 -10.62 -32.65 -9.94
C GLU A 427 -10.14 -33.77 -9.00
N LYS A 428 -10.03 -35.00 -9.54
CA LYS A 428 -9.54 -36.16 -8.77
C LYS A 428 -8.14 -35.92 -8.25
N MET A 429 -7.26 -35.39 -9.10
CA MET A 429 -5.86 -35.15 -8.75
C MET A 429 -5.71 -33.92 -7.84
N LYS A 430 -6.57 -32.91 -7.96
CA LYS A 430 -6.62 -31.76 -7.02
C LYS A 430 -6.85 -32.21 -5.58
N ARG A 431 -7.81 -33.11 -5.37
CA ARG A 431 -8.13 -33.68 -4.04
C ARG A 431 -7.06 -34.64 -3.52
N LEU A 432 -6.23 -35.20 -4.41
CA LEU A 432 -5.14 -36.10 -4.02
C LEU A 432 -3.88 -35.33 -3.63
N MET A 433 -3.51 -34.29 -4.38
CA MET A 433 -2.32 -33.47 -4.16
C MET A 433 -2.56 -32.39 -3.09
N VAL A 434 -2.92 -32.82 -1.88
CA VAL A 434 -3.30 -31.93 -0.76
C VAL A 434 -2.14 -31.14 -0.15
N GLU A 435 -0.89 -31.51 -0.46
CA GLU A 435 0.31 -30.80 0.02
C GLU A 435 0.91 -29.87 -1.06
N LEU A 436 0.28 -29.74 -2.23
CA LEU A 436 0.80 -28.95 -3.34
C LEU A 436 0.83 -27.47 -2.97
N ARG A 437 2.03 -26.89 -2.93
CA ARG A 437 2.29 -25.48 -2.58
C ARG A 437 2.55 -24.61 -3.78
N GLU A 438 3.24 -25.14 -4.80
CA GLU A 438 3.55 -24.40 -6.02
C GLU A 438 3.09 -25.17 -7.26
N LEU A 439 2.35 -24.48 -8.12
CA LEU A 439 1.92 -24.97 -9.42
C LEU A 439 2.37 -24.00 -10.52
N ASN A 440 3.20 -24.52 -11.42
CA ASN A 440 3.70 -23.79 -12.58
C ASN A 440 3.18 -24.46 -13.85
N VAL A 441 2.55 -23.68 -14.72
CA VAL A 441 1.97 -24.17 -15.98
C VAL A 441 2.39 -23.24 -17.12
N GLU A 442 3.10 -23.79 -18.11
CA GLU A 442 3.52 -23.06 -19.32
C GLU A 442 3.13 -23.83 -20.58
N GLY A 443 2.40 -23.21 -21.51
CA GLY A 443 2.08 -23.82 -22.80
C GLY A 443 1.22 -25.10 -22.75
N VAL A 444 0.51 -25.36 -21.64
CA VAL A 444 -0.34 -26.55 -21.45
C VAL A 444 -1.79 -26.24 -21.81
N LYS A 445 -2.44 -27.12 -22.59
CA LYS A 445 -3.89 -27.08 -22.83
C LYS A 445 -4.65 -27.45 -21.56
N HIS A 446 -5.46 -26.53 -21.05
CA HIS A 446 -6.35 -26.75 -19.91
C HIS A 446 -7.68 -26.02 -20.13
N GLY A 447 -8.73 -26.42 -19.41
CA GLY A 447 -10.10 -25.90 -19.59
C GLY A 447 -10.23 -24.43 -19.18
N SER A 448 -10.08 -24.14 -17.89
CA SER A 448 -10.03 -22.79 -17.34
C SER A 448 -8.87 -22.65 -16.35
N ILE A 449 -8.25 -21.45 -16.27
CA ILE A 449 -7.24 -21.17 -15.24
C ILE A 449 -7.88 -21.21 -13.84
N SER A 450 -9.18 -20.92 -13.70
CA SER A 450 -9.91 -21.06 -12.43
C SER A 450 -9.80 -22.48 -11.88
N ASP A 451 -9.84 -23.47 -12.77
CA ASP A 451 -9.74 -24.87 -12.41
C ASP A 451 -8.36 -25.18 -11.80
N LEU A 452 -7.29 -24.44 -12.11
CA LEU A 452 -5.95 -24.81 -11.64
C LEU A 452 -5.79 -24.70 -10.12
N TRP A 453 -6.57 -23.82 -9.48
CA TRP A 453 -6.46 -23.52 -8.05
C TRP A 453 -7.76 -23.73 -7.27
N ASP A 454 -8.91 -23.93 -7.94
CA ASP A 454 -10.17 -24.32 -7.29
C ASP A 454 -10.00 -25.60 -6.45
N GLY A 455 -10.46 -25.56 -5.19
CA GLY A 455 -10.36 -26.66 -4.23
C GLY A 455 -8.96 -27.01 -3.68
N ARG A 456 -7.91 -26.23 -3.98
CA ARG A 456 -6.54 -26.47 -3.48
C ARG A 456 -6.19 -25.60 -2.28
N HIS A 457 -6.45 -26.09 -1.07
CA HIS A 457 -6.25 -25.32 0.17
C HIS A 457 -4.78 -25.08 0.57
N SER A 458 -3.84 -25.87 0.04
CA SER A 458 -2.40 -25.77 0.33
C SER A 458 -1.61 -24.88 -0.63
N LEU A 459 -2.23 -24.42 -1.72
CA LEU A 459 -1.54 -23.72 -2.79
C LEU A 459 -1.14 -22.30 -2.34
N VAL A 460 0.15 -22.02 -2.40
CA VAL A 460 0.75 -20.73 -2.00
C VAL A 460 1.16 -19.90 -3.21
N ILE A 461 1.65 -20.57 -4.26
CA ILE A 461 2.17 -19.93 -5.48
C ILE A 461 1.51 -20.57 -6.71
N LEU A 462 0.94 -19.73 -7.56
CA LEU A 462 0.43 -20.14 -8.87
C LEU A 462 1.09 -19.28 -9.96
N ARG A 463 1.75 -19.94 -10.93
CA ARG A 463 2.32 -19.28 -12.11
C ARG A 463 1.75 -19.88 -13.38
N VAL A 464 1.21 -19.01 -14.22
CA VAL A 464 0.60 -19.39 -15.49
C VAL A 464 1.23 -18.59 -16.61
N THR A 465 1.83 -19.28 -17.57
CA THR A 465 2.42 -18.67 -18.76
C THR A 465 1.71 -19.19 -20.01
N ALA A 466 1.04 -18.28 -20.71
CA ALA A 466 0.49 -18.52 -22.02
C ALA A 466 1.59 -18.31 -23.07
N ALA A 467 1.87 -19.32 -23.90
CA ALA A 467 2.86 -19.26 -24.97
C ALA A 467 2.29 -19.87 -26.26
N ASP A 468 2.76 -19.39 -27.41
CA ASP A 468 2.42 -19.98 -28.72
C ASP A 468 3.01 -21.39 -28.85
N PRO A 469 2.33 -22.34 -29.53
CA PRO A 469 2.91 -23.65 -29.79
C PRO A 469 4.18 -23.49 -30.65
N VAL A 470 5.24 -24.20 -30.27
CA VAL A 470 6.49 -24.23 -31.04
C VAL A 470 6.16 -24.68 -32.47
N PRO A 471 6.58 -23.94 -33.52
CA PRO A 471 6.30 -24.35 -34.89
C PRO A 471 7.08 -25.64 -35.20
N THR A 472 6.39 -26.78 -35.19
CA THR A 472 6.92 -28.01 -35.77
C THR A 472 6.88 -27.88 -37.30
N GLU A 473 8.03 -28.07 -37.96
CA GLU A 473 8.20 -27.88 -39.41
C GLU A 473 7.33 -28.79 -40.32
N ASN A 474 6.53 -29.68 -39.74
CA ASN A 474 5.64 -30.55 -40.50
C ASN A 474 4.25 -29.94 -40.64
N LYS A 475 4.05 -29.39 -41.84
CA LYS A 475 2.79 -29.01 -42.51
C LYS A 475 1.53 -29.65 -41.92
N ASP A 476 0.65 -28.81 -41.40
CA ASP A 476 -0.75 -28.76 -41.85
C ASP A 476 -1.24 -27.31 -41.83
N LYS A 477 -1.46 -26.76 -43.04
CA LYS A 477 -1.88 -25.37 -43.28
C LYS A 477 -3.35 -25.08 -42.93
N TYR A 478 -4.04 -25.97 -42.22
CA TYR A 478 -5.46 -25.83 -41.89
C TYR A 478 -5.85 -26.21 -40.45
N SER A 479 -4.92 -26.59 -39.59
CA SER A 479 -5.15 -26.71 -38.16
C SER A 479 -4.53 -25.52 -37.43
N GLN A 480 -5.20 -24.36 -37.51
CA GLN A 480 -5.04 -23.33 -36.49
C GLN A 480 -5.44 -23.97 -35.16
N ALA A 481 -4.47 -24.56 -34.45
CA ALA A 481 -4.62 -24.94 -33.06
C ALA A 481 -4.74 -23.64 -32.26
N GLN A 482 -5.95 -23.11 -32.24
CA GLN A 482 -6.38 -22.09 -31.31
C GLN A 482 -5.97 -22.57 -29.92
N PHE A 483 -5.37 -21.68 -29.12
CA PHE A 483 -5.51 -21.72 -27.66
C PHE A 483 -6.90 -22.28 -27.32
N PRO A 484 -7.03 -23.20 -26.34
CA PRO A 484 -8.30 -23.89 -26.10
C PRO A 484 -9.43 -22.88 -26.15
N ASN A 485 -10.43 -23.22 -26.95
CA ASN A 485 -11.62 -22.42 -27.17
C ASN A 485 -12.31 -22.27 -25.80
N MET A 486 -11.93 -21.25 -25.03
CA MET A 486 -12.60 -20.84 -23.79
C MET A 486 -13.94 -20.25 -24.22
N SER A 487 -14.92 -21.12 -24.49
CA SER A 487 -16.26 -20.74 -24.96
C SER A 487 -17.31 -20.88 -23.85
N SER A 488 -16.97 -21.44 -22.69
CA SER A 488 -17.90 -21.61 -21.58
C SER A 488 -17.73 -20.61 -20.43
N THR A 489 -16.52 -20.11 -20.15
CA THR A 489 -16.28 -19.07 -19.12
C THR A 489 -15.05 -18.22 -19.45
N ASN A 490 -15.26 -16.99 -19.92
CA ASN A 490 -14.19 -16.01 -20.17
C ASN A 490 -13.67 -15.34 -18.87
N SER A 491 -14.01 -15.87 -17.70
CA SER A 491 -13.77 -15.26 -16.39
C SER A 491 -12.89 -16.13 -15.51
N LEU A 492 -11.82 -15.55 -15.01
CA LEU A 492 -10.93 -16.06 -13.96
C LEU A 492 -11.49 -15.61 -12.61
N THR A 493 -12.43 -16.33 -12.00
CA THR A 493 -13.07 -15.84 -10.75
C THR A 493 -12.91 -16.81 -9.59
N THR A 494 -12.68 -16.27 -8.39
CA THR A 494 -12.87 -16.99 -7.13
C THR A 494 -14.34 -17.28 -6.84
N SER A 495 -15.29 -16.61 -7.47
CA SER A 495 -16.70 -16.62 -7.04
C SER A 495 -17.51 -17.91 -7.32
N SER A 496 -16.90 -18.98 -7.86
CA SER A 496 -17.58 -20.28 -8.03
C SER A 496 -17.74 -21.08 -6.73
N PHE A 497 -17.25 -20.57 -5.59
CA PHE A 497 -17.47 -21.18 -4.28
C PHE A 497 -18.93 -21.05 -3.82
N ILE A 498 -19.76 -22.04 -4.15
CA ILE A 498 -21.08 -22.25 -3.51
C ILE A 498 -20.90 -22.83 -2.09
N ASN A 499 -19.68 -23.23 -1.70
CA ASN A 499 -19.34 -23.75 -0.37
C ASN A 499 -18.04 -23.10 0.15
N ASP A 500 -18.14 -21.93 0.80
CA ASP A 500 -17.32 -21.35 1.89
C ASP A 500 -15.79 -21.58 2.03
N VAL A 501 -15.05 -22.11 1.04
CA VAL A 501 -13.59 -22.35 1.22
C VAL A 501 -12.77 -21.83 0.04
N LEU A 502 -12.47 -20.52 0.07
CA LEU A 502 -11.41 -19.94 -0.77
C LEU A 502 -10.05 -20.57 -0.44
N PRO A 503 -9.07 -20.60 -1.36
CA PRO A 503 -7.70 -20.95 -1.05
C PRO A 503 -7.09 -19.83 -0.19
N SER A 504 -7.25 -20.00 1.12
CA SER A 504 -6.87 -19.04 2.15
C SER A 504 -5.36 -18.81 2.25
N LEU A 505 -4.54 -19.61 1.58
CA LEU A 505 -3.07 -19.58 1.66
C LEU A 505 -2.37 -19.04 0.41
N LEU A 506 -3.10 -18.66 -0.65
CA LEU A 506 -2.47 -18.16 -1.87
C LEU A 506 -1.80 -16.80 -1.59
N GLU A 507 -0.47 -16.75 -1.64
CA GLU A 507 0.32 -15.54 -1.36
C GLU A 507 0.80 -14.84 -2.64
N SER A 508 0.96 -15.59 -3.73
CA SER A 508 1.45 -15.07 -5.01
C SER A 508 0.75 -15.67 -6.22
N PHE A 509 0.33 -14.80 -7.13
CA PHE A 509 -0.19 -15.16 -8.44
C PHE A 509 0.61 -14.46 -9.55
N SER A 510 0.94 -15.21 -10.59
CA SER A 510 1.60 -14.69 -11.79
C SER A 510 0.90 -15.17 -13.05
N PHE A 511 0.56 -14.24 -13.92
CA PHE A 511 0.09 -14.52 -15.27
C PHE A 511 0.93 -13.76 -16.29
N SER A 512 1.51 -14.49 -17.25
CA SER A 512 2.27 -13.90 -18.35
C SER A 512 1.75 -14.41 -19.69
N ASN A 513 1.33 -13.49 -20.56
CA ASN A 513 1.04 -13.80 -21.95
C ASN A 513 2.28 -13.49 -22.81
N LYS A 514 2.97 -14.54 -23.24
CA LYS A 514 4.09 -14.49 -24.21
C LYS A 514 3.61 -14.72 -25.65
N SER A 515 2.34 -15.05 -25.87
CA SER A 515 1.77 -15.22 -27.22
C SER A 515 1.67 -13.88 -27.94
N THR A 516 1.79 -13.93 -29.27
CA THR A 516 1.46 -12.79 -30.14
C THR A 516 -0.04 -12.46 -30.14
N THR A 517 -0.88 -13.41 -29.72
CA THR A 517 -2.33 -13.26 -29.67
C THR A 517 -2.81 -12.75 -28.31
N THR A 518 -3.88 -11.95 -28.34
CA THR A 518 -4.53 -11.45 -27.12
C THR A 518 -5.09 -12.60 -26.28
N ALA A 519 -4.81 -12.59 -24.98
CA ALA A 519 -5.40 -13.54 -24.06
C ALA A 519 -6.93 -13.32 -23.99
N LYS A 520 -7.72 -14.38 -24.19
CA LYS A 520 -9.19 -14.37 -24.15
C LYS A 520 -9.76 -14.31 -22.72
N ILE A 521 -9.10 -13.60 -21.81
CA ILE A 521 -9.52 -13.45 -20.41
C ILE A 521 -10.27 -12.13 -20.30
N SER A 522 -11.56 -12.15 -19.93
CA SER A 522 -12.39 -10.96 -19.79
C SER A 522 -12.60 -10.49 -18.35
N SER A 523 -12.41 -11.35 -17.35
CA SER A 523 -12.45 -10.96 -15.93
C SER A 523 -11.39 -11.73 -15.16
N ILE A 524 -10.71 -11.09 -14.21
CA ILE A 524 -9.83 -11.70 -13.20
C ILE A 524 -10.33 -11.26 -11.82
N SER A 525 -10.69 -12.19 -10.95
CA SER A 525 -11.14 -11.93 -9.59
C SER A 525 -10.44 -12.86 -8.59
N PHE A 526 -9.72 -12.25 -7.65
CA PHE A 526 -9.15 -12.87 -6.46
C PHE A 526 -9.87 -12.43 -5.19
N ARG A 527 -11.15 -12.03 -5.32
CA ARG A 527 -11.95 -11.56 -4.20
C ARG A 527 -11.89 -12.53 -3.03
N GLY A 528 -11.57 -12.02 -1.84
CA GLY A 528 -11.48 -12.76 -0.57
C GLY A 528 -10.15 -13.47 -0.31
N CYS A 529 -9.18 -13.43 -1.22
CA CYS A 529 -7.86 -14.05 -1.01
C CYS A 529 -6.98 -13.19 -0.08
N SER A 530 -7.25 -13.21 1.23
CA SER A 530 -6.63 -12.30 2.21
C SER A 530 -5.12 -12.41 2.37
N GLN A 531 -4.52 -13.56 2.01
CA GLN A 531 -3.07 -13.75 2.04
C GLN A 531 -2.36 -13.32 0.75
N LEU A 532 -3.12 -12.99 -0.31
CA LEU A 532 -2.55 -12.64 -1.62
C LEU A 532 -1.87 -11.27 -1.53
N LYS A 533 -0.53 -11.28 -1.55
CA LYS A 533 0.31 -10.09 -1.44
C LYS A 533 0.89 -9.66 -2.79
N ASN A 534 1.20 -10.64 -3.64
CA ASN A 534 1.95 -10.43 -4.88
C ASN A 534 1.12 -10.86 -6.10
N ILE A 535 0.84 -9.92 -6.99
CA ILE A 535 0.19 -10.18 -8.26
C ILE A 535 1.06 -9.62 -9.37
N LEU A 536 1.44 -10.48 -10.31
CA LEU A 536 2.21 -10.10 -11.48
C LEU A 536 1.41 -10.44 -12.74
N LEU A 537 0.99 -9.42 -13.48
CA LEU A 537 0.32 -9.55 -14.77
C LEU A 537 1.24 -8.99 -15.86
N ARG A 538 1.45 -9.74 -16.95
CA ARG A 538 2.32 -9.34 -18.06
C ARG A 538 1.74 -9.70 -19.41
N GLY A 539 1.98 -8.84 -20.40
CA GLY A 539 1.66 -9.10 -21.81
C GLY A 539 0.28 -8.60 -22.24
N ASN A 540 -0.18 -9.09 -23.40
CA ASN A 540 -1.42 -8.62 -24.04
C ASN A 540 -2.68 -9.27 -23.43
N LEU A 541 -3.35 -8.50 -22.57
CA LEU A 541 -4.63 -8.79 -21.92
C LEU A 541 -5.76 -7.94 -22.52
N GLY A 542 -5.74 -7.72 -23.85
CA GLY A 542 -6.70 -6.88 -24.54
C GLY A 542 -8.18 -7.27 -24.39
N SER A 543 -8.53 -8.50 -24.01
CA SER A 543 -9.92 -8.87 -23.72
C SER A 543 -10.37 -8.56 -22.28
N LEU A 544 -9.46 -8.19 -21.39
CA LEU A 544 -9.73 -8.00 -19.96
C LEU A 544 -10.63 -6.79 -19.75
N GLU A 545 -11.83 -7.02 -19.22
CA GLU A 545 -12.82 -5.99 -18.90
C GLU A 545 -12.92 -5.72 -17.39
N GLU A 546 -12.59 -6.70 -16.55
CA GLU A 546 -12.73 -6.60 -15.09
C GLU A 546 -11.52 -7.16 -14.34
N LEU A 547 -11.09 -6.43 -13.30
CA LEU A 547 -10.11 -6.87 -12.32
C LEU A 547 -10.64 -6.64 -10.90
N ASP A 548 -10.84 -7.69 -10.13
CA ASP A 548 -11.35 -7.65 -8.75
C ASP A 548 -10.37 -8.29 -7.77
N LEU A 549 -9.72 -7.47 -6.95
CA LEU A 549 -8.77 -7.89 -5.91
C LEU A 549 -9.31 -7.59 -4.51
N SER A 550 -10.63 -7.47 -4.38
CA SER A 550 -11.27 -7.09 -3.11
C SER A 550 -10.91 -8.07 -1.98
N GLY A 551 -10.51 -7.57 -0.81
CA GLY A 551 -10.16 -8.37 0.35
C GLY A 551 -8.81 -9.07 0.24
N THR A 552 -7.93 -8.62 -0.65
CA THR A 552 -6.53 -9.09 -0.76
C THR A 552 -5.57 -8.22 0.05
N ALA A 553 -4.38 -8.73 0.35
CA ALA A 553 -3.31 -8.02 1.05
C ALA A 553 -2.32 -7.32 0.10
N VAL A 554 -2.73 -7.04 -1.15
CA VAL A 554 -1.89 -6.39 -2.16
C VAL A 554 -1.52 -4.98 -1.73
N LYS A 555 -0.20 -4.71 -1.67
CA LYS A 555 0.34 -3.39 -1.31
C LYS A 555 0.44 -2.44 -2.51
N THR A 556 0.90 -2.96 -3.64
CA THR A 556 1.06 -2.21 -4.88
C THR A 556 0.50 -3.03 -6.02
N LEU A 557 -0.42 -2.44 -6.79
CA LEU A 557 -0.94 -3.05 -8.01
C LEU A 557 -0.16 -2.52 -9.21
N ASP A 558 0.79 -3.31 -9.72
CA ASP A 558 1.60 -2.93 -10.88
C ASP A 558 1.03 -3.48 -12.19
N LEU A 559 0.54 -2.57 -13.04
CA LEU A 559 -0.02 -2.85 -14.36
C LEU A 559 0.86 -2.28 -15.48
N ARG A 560 2.08 -1.80 -15.21
CA ARG A 560 2.93 -1.13 -16.22
C ARG A 560 3.27 -2.01 -17.42
N GLU A 561 3.42 -3.31 -17.19
CA GLU A 561 3.76 -4.32 -18.21
C GLU A 561 2.52 -5.01 -18.80
N VAL A 562 1.32 -4.48 -18.54
CA VAL A 562 0.04 -5.03 -19.02
C VAL A 562 -0.52 -4.18 -20.16
N GLU A 563 -0.91 -4.83 -21.26
CA GLU A 563 -1.70 -4.18 -22.32
C GLU A 563 -3.17 -4.59 -22.15
N ALA A 564 -3.96 -3.71 -21.54
CA ALA A 564 -5.39 -3.94 -21.25
C ALA A 564 -6.26 -2.73 -21.68
N PRO A 565 -6.37 -2.45 -22.99
CA PRO A 565 -7.16 -1.33 -23.51
C PRO A 565 -8.66 -1.41 -23.22
N ASN A 566 -9.22 -2.59 -22.94
CA ASN A 566 -10.65 -2.80 -22.71
C ASN A 566 -11.03 -2.92 -21.23
N LEU A 567 -10.12 -2.64 -20.29
CA LEU A 567 -10.42 -2.71 -18.86
C LEU A 567 -11.46 -1.64 -18.50
N LYS A 568 -12.63 -2.07 -18.04
CA LYS A 568 -13.78 -1.22 -17.69
C LYS A 568 -14.01 -1.14 -16.18
N ARG A 569 -13.72 -2.21 -15.44
CA ARG A 569 -14.06 -2.35 -14.02
C ARG A 569 -12.84 -2.73 -13.18
N LEU A 570 -12.56 -1.95 -12.14
CA LEU A 570 -11.52 -2.26 -11.14
C LEU A 570 -12.12 -2.22 -9.73
N MET A 571 -12.05 -3.34 -9.02
CA MET A 571 -12.60 -3.51 -7.66
C MET A 571 -11.47 -3.88 -6.67
N LEU A 572 -11.29 -3.04 -5.66
CA LEU A 572 -10.25 -3.08 -4.64
C LEU A 572 -10.88 -2.80 -3.26
N LEU A 573 -11.98 -3.47 -2.95
CA LEU A 573 -12.73 -3.27 -1.70
C LEU A 573 -12.11 -4.07 -0.56
N GLY A 574 -11.78 -3.45 0.58
CA GLY A 574 -11.14 -4.13 1.72
C GLY A 574 -9.67 -4.44 1.48
N CYS A 575 -9.00 -3.68 0.61
CA CYS A 575 -7.56 -3.79 0.36
C CYS A 575 -6.78 -2.90 1.31
N GLU A 576 -6.75 -3.26 2.60
CA GLU A 576 -6.23 -2.41 3.69
C GLU A 576 -4.76 -2.00 3.53
N LYS A 577 -3.96 -2.79 2.81
CA LYS A 577 -2.52 -2.54 2.62
C LYS A 577 -2.20 -1.75 1.34
N LEU A 578 -3.20 -1.42 0.52
CA LEU A 578 -2.98 -0.83 -0.79
C LEU A 578 -2.47 0.62 -0.67
N CYS A 579 -1.28 0.88 -1.22
CA CYS A 579 -0.64 2.20 -1.23
C CYS A 579 -0.59 2.82 -2.63
N ALA A 580 -0.45 2.02 -3.70
CA ALA A 580 -0.27 2.55 -5.06
C ALA A 580 -0.84 1.64 -6.15
N ILE A 581 -1.28 2.27 -7.24
CA ILE A 581 -1.66 1.62 -8.49
C ILE A 581 -0.81 2.20 -9.62
N LEU A 582 0.03 1.36 -10.23
CA LEU A 582 0.92 1.75 -11.32
C LEU A 582 0.30 1.35 -12.65
N TRP A 583 -0.03 2.33 -13.47
CA TRP A 583 -0.75 2.10 -14.73
C TRP A 583 0.19 1.99 -15.95
N PRO A 584 -0.20 1.27 -17.01
CA PRO A 584 0.56 1.17 -18.25
C PRO A 584 0.60 2.48 -19.03
N SER A 585 1.51 2.63 -20.00
CA SER A 585 1.59 3.83 -20.85
C SER A 585 0.26 4.14 -21.56
N GLU A 586 0.02 5.40 -21.93
CA GLU A 586 -1.28 5.87 -22.47
C GLU A 586 -1.76 5.08 -23.70
N ASP A 587 -0.84 4.56 -24.51
CA ASP A 587 -1.12 3.74 -25.69
C ASP A 587 -1.59 2.31 -25.36
N LYS A 588 -1.24 1.81 -24.17
CA LYS A 588 -1.48 0.42 -23.72
C LYS A 588 -2.62 0.30 -22.70
N ARG A 589 -3.09 1.43 -22.18
CA ARG A 589 -4.08 1.51 -21.10
C ARG A 589 -5.51 1.67 -21.62
N THR A 590 -6.48 1.26 -20.81
CA THR A 590 -7.86 1.71 -20.96
C THR A 590 -7.97 3.24 -20.95
N ARG A 591 -8.76 3.76 -21.89
CA ARG A 591 -9.11 5.20 -21.97
C ARG A 591 -10.44 5.52 -21.32
N VAL A 592 -11.19 4.53 -20.83
CA VAL A 592 -12.50 4.68 -20.18
C VAL A 592 -12.62 3.63 -19.08
N LEU A 593 -12.57 4.06 -17.82
CA LEU A 593 -12.82 3.18 -16.68
C LEU A 593 -14.23 3.45 -16.14
N GLU A 594 -15.17 2.57 -16.50
CA GLU A 594 -16.60 2.70 -16.20
C GLU A 594 -16.92 2.52 -14.71
N LYS A 595 -16.19 1.66 -14.01
CA LYS A 595 -16.41 1.39 -12.59
C LYS A 595 -15.09 1.26 -11.83
N LEU A 596 -14.93 2.06 -10.79
CA LEU A 596 -13.80 1.98 -9.87
C LEU A 596 -14.31 1.90 -8.43
N GLN A 597 -13.93 0.85 -7.71
CA GLN A 597 -14.28 0.69 -6.31
C GLN A 597 -13.01 0.46 -5.50
N ILE A 598 -12.70 1.37 -4.58
CA ILE A 598 -11.53 1.29 -3.70
C ILE A 598 -12.03 1.45 -2.27
N ASN A 599 -11.67 0.50 -1.39
CA ASN A 599 -11.85 0.66 0.05
C ASN A 599 -10.60 0.13 0.78
N THR A 600 -9.88 1.02 1.48
CA THR A 600 -8.71 0.64 2.29
C THR A 600 -8.95 0.72 3.80
N ILE A 601 -10.18 0.97 4.23
CA ILE A 601 -10.56 1.06 5.65
C ILE A 601 -10.66 -0.33 6.27
N GLN A 602 -10.06 -0.51 7.44
CA GLN A 602 -10.20 -1.73 8.25
C GLN A 602 -11.66 -1.92 8.69
N SER A 603 -12.27 -3.03 8.28
CA SER A 603 -13.53 -3.45 8.90
C SER A 603 -13.22 -3.93 10.31
N ALA A 604 -13.80 -3.29 11.33
CA ALA A 604 -13.68 -3.75 12.72
C ALA A 604 -14.03 -5.25 12.78
N SER A 605 -13.04 -6.07 13.15
CA SER A 605 -13.25 -7.49 13.39
C SER A 605 -14.24 -7.63 14.56
N PRO A 606 -15.17 -8.60 14.53
CA PRO A 606 -15.98 -8.88 15.70
C PRO A 606 -15.03 -9.40 16.77
N SER A 607 -14.74 -8.56 17.77
CA SER A 607 -13.90 -8.93 18.89
C SER A 607 -14.49 -10.18 19.54
N HIS A 608 -13.70 -11.26 19.56
CA HIS A 608 -13.93 -12.41 20.43
C HIS A 608 -13.98 -11.90 21.87
N ASN A 609 -15.19 -11.64 22.37
CA ASN A 609 -15.41 -11.44 23.79
C ASN A 609 -15.29 -12.80 24.46
N ASN A 610 -14.11 -13.07 25.00
CA ASN A 610 -13.95 -14.03 26.08
C ASN A 610 -14.83 -13.57 27.25
N SER A 611 -15.90 -14.29 27.51
CA SER A 611 -16.57 -14.27 28.81
C SER A 611 -16.95 -15.71 29.14
N GLU A 612 -16.01 -16.40 29.78
CA GLU A 612 -16.36 -17.44 30.71
C GLU A 612 -17.10 -16.78 31.88
N GLU A 613 -18.43 -16.88 31.92
CA GLU A 613 -19.12 -16.80 33.20
C GLU A 613 -20.32 -17.75 33.28
N LYS A 614 -20.32 -18.44 34.42
CA LYS A 614 -21.14 -19.56 34.87
C LYS A 614 -22.66 -19.39 34.69
N THR A 615 -23.22 -20.47 34.15
CA THR A 615 -24.56 -21.07 34.29
C THR A 615 -25.45 -20.68 35.49
N ASN A 616 -26.77 -20.75 35.20
CA ASN A 616 -27.99 -20.87 36.06
C ASN A 616 -28.80 -19.55 36.14
N ASP A 617 -30.10 -19.45 35.84
CA ASP A 617 -31.21 -20.40 35.68
C ASP A 617 -32.28 -19.86 34.70
N ALA A 618 -33.14 -20.77 34.25
CA ALA A 618 -34.05 -20.73 33.10
C ALA A 618 -35.20 -19.69 33.12
N SER A 619 -35.63 -19.23 31.93
CA SER A 619 -36.91 -19.65 31.32
C SER A 619 -37.23 -19.01 29.94
N THR A 620 -37.63 -19.89 29.02
CA THR A 620 -38.54 -19.70 27.86
C THR A 620 -38.19 -18.73 26.72
N ALA A 621 -37.50 -19.26 25.70
CA ALA A 621 -37.93 -19.13 24.30
C ALA A 621 -37.34 -20.27 23.47
N ALA A 622 -38.20 -21.16 22.99
CA ALA A 622 -37.83 -22.27 22.12
C ALA A 622 -37.75 -21.80 20.66
N GLY A 623 -36.64 -22.15 20.03
CA GLY A 623 -36.57 -22.60 18.64
C GLY A 623 -36.65 -21.54 17.56
N SER A 624 -35.56 -21.38 16.82
CA SER A 624 -35.54 -21.71 15.39
C SER A 624 -34.10 -21.66 14.87
N SER A 625 -33.51 -22.84 14.68
CA SER A 625 -32.56 -23.05 13.60
C SER A 625 -33.30 -23.03 12.25
N SER A 626 -32.51 -22.80 11.21
CA SER A 626 -32.67 -23.26 9.83
C SER A 626 -33.57 -22.45 8.88
N ILE A 627 -32.90 -22.00 7.81
CA ILE A 627 -33.25 -22.11 6.38
C ILE A 627 -34.57 -21.44 5.95
N LEU A 628 -34.51 -20.67 4.85
CA LEU A 628 -35.43 -20.66 3.68
C LEU A 628 -35.33 -19.30 2.95
N THR A 629 -34.71 -19.28 1.76
CA THR A 629 -35.35 -19.24 0.42
C THR A 629 -36.11 -17.96 0.09
N PHE A 630 -35.68 -17.35 -1.02
CA PHE A 630 -36.42 -16.38 -1.82
C PHE A 630 -37.84 -16.86 -2.17
N GLY A 631 -38.82 -15.97 -2.02
CA GLY A 631 -40.15 -16.06 -2.63
C GLY A 631 -40.62 -14.65 -3.04
N ALA A 632 -40.90 -14.46 -4.33
CA ALA A 632 -41.63 -13.33 -4.89
C ALA A 632 -43.12 -13.39 -4.44
N SER A 633 -43.94 -12.33 -4.33
CA SER A 633 -44.19 -11.16 -5.18
C SER A 633 -45.16 -10.16 -4.45
N PRO A 634 -45.68 -9.05 -5.04
CA PRO A 634 -45.57 -7.67 -4.51
C PRO A 634 -46.89 -7.00 -4.07
N GLN A 635 -46.82 -5.93 -3.27
CA GLN A 635 -47.79 -4.83 -3.32
C GLN A 635 -47.28 -3.58 -2.58
N ASP A 636 -47.16 -2.50 -3.36
CA ASP A 636 -47.14 -1.07 -2.99
C ASP A 636 -46.33 -0.61 -1.77
N ILE A 637 -45.18 0.03 -2.03
CA ILE A 637 -44.99 1.48 -1.87
C ILE A 637 -43.61 1.89 -2.46
N GLY A 638 -43.69 2.81 -3.43
CA GLY A 638 -42.68 3.79 -3.90
C GLY A 638 -41.18 3.53 -3.71
N ARG A 639 -40.52 3.25 -4.85
CA ARG A 639 -39.09 3.39 -5.15
C ARG A 639 -38.36 4.51 -4.37
N THR A 640 -37.36 4.14 -3.58
CA THR A 640 -36.16 4.96 -3.33
C THR A 640 -34.98 4.22 -3.93
N ALA A 641 -34.47 4.73 -5.05
CA ALA A 641 -33.30 4.15 -5.71
C ALA A 641 -32.06 4.34 -4.82
N SER A 642 -31.37 3.25 -4.48
CA SER A 642 -29.99 3.30 -3.99
C SER A 642 -29.11 3.81 -5.14
N PHE A 643 -28.51 4.99 -4.99
CA PHE A 643 -27.59 5.51 -6.00
C PHE A 643 -26.28 4.70 -5.95
N GLU A 644 -26.03 3.89 -6.98
CA GLU A 644 -24.75 3.19 -7.14
C GLU A 644 -23.77 4.12 -7.87
N PHE A 645 -22.82 4.71 -7.13
CA PHE A 645 -21.75 5.51 -7.74
C PHE A 645 -20.84 4.62 -8.59
N GLN A 646 -20.50 5.08 -9.79
CA GLN A 646 -19.55 4.39 -10.68
C GLN A 646 -18.15 4.36 -10.07
N TRP A 647 -17.75 5.47 -9.44
CA TRP A 647 -16.50 5.61 -8.72
C TRP A 647 -16.79 5.75 -7.23
N TYR A 648 -16.46 4.72 -6.47
CA TYR A 648 -16.56 4.69 -5.01
C TYR A 648 -15.16 4.53 -4.43
N ILE A 649 -14.69 5.52 -3.68
CA ILE A 649 -13.34 5.55 -3.14
C ILE A 649 -13.40 5.89 -1.67
N SER A 650 -12.97 4.96 -0.83
CA SER A 650 -12.90 5.14 0.61
C SER A 650 -11.49 4.81 1.09
N VAL A 651 -10.76 5.80 1.60
CA VAL A 651 -9.33 5.65 1.92
C VAL A 651 -8.99 6.17 3.31
N VAL A 652 -8.03 5.52 3.95
CA VAL A 652 -7.38 6.04 5.17
C VAL A 652 -6.36 7.12 4.78
N ASP A 653 -5.52 6.85 3.77
CA ASP A 653 -4.52 7.81 3.29
C ASP A 653 -4.89 8.36 1.90
N PRO A 654 -5.15 9.67 1.76
CA PRO A 654 -5.50 10.28 0.47
C PRO A 654 -4.34 10.30 -0.53
N ARG A 655 -3.09 9.96 -0.14
CA ARG A 655 -1.97 9.83 -1.09
C ARG A 655 -2.20 8.77 -2.16
N LEU A 656 -3.00 7.73 -1.89
CA LEU A 656 -3.39 6.73 -2.89
C LEU A 656 -4.07 7.39 -4.11
N MET A 657 -4.75 8.52 -3.91
CA MET A 657 -5.47 9.25 -4.97
C MET A 657 -4.55 9.77 -6.08
N TRP A 658 -3.26 9.98 -5.79
CA TRP A 658 -2.29 10.39 -6.81
C TRP A 658 -2.15 9.34 -7.92
N SER A 659 -2.38 8.06 -7.60
CA SER A 659 -2.41 6.97 -8.59
C SER A 659 -3.55 7.13 -9.61
N LEU A 660 -4.59 7.92 -9.32
CA LEU A 660 -5.73 8.13 -10.21
C LEU A 660 -5.63 9.40 -11.05
N LEU A 661 -4.63 10.26 -10.79
CA LEU A 661 -4.43 11.49 -11.58
C LEU A 661 -4.18 11.21 -13.05
N THR A 662 -3.74 10.02 -13.44
CA THR A 662 -3.59 9.74 -14.87
C THR A 662 -4.92 9.69 -15.62
N PHE A 663 -6.05 9.53 -14.93
CA PHE A 663 -7.38 9.68 -15.52
C PHE A 663 -7.88 11.12 -15.48
N GLN A 664 -6.99 12.12 -15.30
CA GLN A 664 -7.35 13.53 -15.17
C GLN A 664 -8.24 14.02 -16.31
N GLN A 665 -8.07 13.54 -17.55
CA GLN A 665 -8.94 13.94 -18.66
C GLN A 665 -10.38 13.43 -18.52
N GLN A 666 -10.60 12.24 -17.92
CA GLN A 666 -11.94 11.77 -17.56
C GLN A 666 -12.50 12.55 -16.37
N LEU A 667 -11.65 12.82 -15.36
CA LEU A 667 -11.97 13.67 -14.21
C LEU A 667 -12.35 15.12 -14.60
N LEU A 668 -11.88 15.61 -15.76
CA LEU A 668 -12.22 16.93 -16.31
C LEU A 668 -13.55 16.95 -17.09
N GLY A 669 -14.26 15.81 -17.20
CA GLY A 669 -15.64 15.75 -17.68
C GLY A 669 -16.60 16.53 -16.76
N GLU A 670 -17.88 16.69 -17.15
CA GLU A 670 -18.91 17.34 -16.33
C GLU A 670 -19.31 16.53 -15.06
N GLU A 671 -18.39 15.71 -14.52
CA GLU A 671 -18.62 14.83 -13.38
C GLU A 671 -18.26 15.51 -12.05
N PHE A 672 -19.13 15.39 -11.05
CA PHE A 672 -18.95 16.02 -9.74
C PHE A 672 -18.68 14.99 -8.64
N VAL A 673 -17.96 15.42 -7.60
CA VAL A 673 -17.57 14.57 -6.46
C VAL A 673 -18.41 14.86 -5.22
N TYR A 674 -18.86 13.80 -4.55
CA TYR A 674 -19.46 13.82 -3.21
C TYR A 674 -18.38 13.43 -2.21
N MET A 675 -17.98 14.37 -1.35
CA MET A 675 -16.86 14.21 -0.43
C MET A 675 -17.33 14.12 1.01
N GLU A 676 -16.88 13.08 1.71
CA GLU A 676 -17.13 12.84 3.14
C GLU A 676 -15.80 12.66 3.88
N ILE A 677 -15.66 13.30 5.04
CA ILE A 677 -14.47 13.22 5.89
C ILE A 677 -14.93 13.01 7.33
N GLY A 678 -14.54 11.90 7.94
CA GLY A 678 -14.92 11.66 9.33
C GLY A 678 -14.29 10.42 9.93
N SER A 679 -14.61 10.18 11.20
CA SER A 679 -14.26 8.94 11.88
C SER A 679 -15.45 7.98 11.85
N PHE A 680 -15.21 6.69 11.58
CA PHE A 680 -16.23 5.66 11.74
C PHE A 680 -16.43 5.39 13.23
N SER A 681 -17.43 6.03 13.86
CA SER A 681 -17.93 5.59 15.15
C SER A 681 -18.84 4.38 14.94
N ALA A 682 -18.49 3.26 15.57
CA ALA A 682 -19.30 2.05 15.62
C ALA A 682 -20.63 2.30 16.35
N SER A 683 -21.61 2.89 15.66
CA SER A 683 -23.03 2.77 16.02
C SER A 683 -23.88 2.80 14.75
N GLY A 684 -24.13 1.62 14.18
CA GLY A 684 -25.03 1.48 13.02
C GLY A 684 -24.74 0.22 12.18
N ALA A 685 -24.87 -0.96 12.80
CA ALA A 685 -25.04 -2.29 12.19
C ALA A 685 -24.14 -2.70 10.99
N ALA A 686 -23.30 -3.71 11.24
CA ALA A 686 -22.77 -4.56 10.20
C ALA A 686 -23.89 -5.40 9.55
N VAL A 687 -23.99 -5.37 8.21
CA VAL A 687 -24.09 -6.51 7.26
C VAL A 687 -24.55 -5.99 5.89
N GLY A 688 -23.74 -6.25 4.86
CA GLY A 688 -24.21 -6.51 3.48
C GLY A 688 -24.72 -5.36 2.61
N GLY A 689 -23.97 -5.02 1.55
CA GLY A 689 -24.51 -4.48 0.29
C GLY A 689 -25.27 -3.14 0.33
N CYS A 690 -24.59 -2.06 -0.08
CA CYS A 690 -25.20 -0.84 -0.65
C CYS A 690 -26.41 -0.22 0.10
N GLU A 691 -26.40 -0.21 1.44
CA GLU A 691 -27.38 0.54 2.25
C GLU A 691 -26.91 1.94 2.68
N VAL A 692 -25.82 2.45 2.09
CA VAL A 692 -25.31 3.83 2.35
C VAL A 692 -26.32 4.90 1.91
N ALA A 693 -27.30 4.56 1.07
CA ALA A 693 -28.38 5.47 0.66
C ALA A 693 -29.58 5.53 1.63
N GLN A 694 -29.71 4.60 2.60
CA GLN A 694 -30.86 4.56 3.51
C GLN A 694 -30.56 5.11 4.92
N GLY A 695 -29.29 5.22 5.33
CA GLY A 695 -28.90 5.78 6.63
C GLY A 695 -29.09 7.30 6.80
N ILE A 696 -29.32 8.04 5.70
CA ILE A 696 -29.38 9.51 5.74
C ILE A 696 -30.82 10.02 5.97
N ALA A 697 -31.86 9.22 5.75
CA ALA A 697 -33.24 9.73 5.76
C ALA A 697 -34.08 9.40 7.02
N SER A 698 -33.75 8.38 7.81
CA SER A 698 -34.68 7.86 8.84
C SER A 698 -34.20 7.90 10.29
N GLN A 699 -32.90 8.09 10.56
CA GLN A 699 -32.36 8.17 11.95
C GLN A 699 -31.82 9.56 12.34
N GLN A 700 -31.60 10.47 11.39
CA GLN A 700 -30.98 11.77 11.65
C GLN A 700 -31.85 12.71 12.51
N GLN A 701 -33.17 12.55 12.49
CA GLN A 701 -34.11 13.37 13.29
C GLN A 701 -34.14 13.03 14.78
N ILE A 702 -33.53 11.93 15.24
CA ILE A 702 -33.54 11.55 16.66
C ILE A 702 -32.16 11.71 17.28
N THR A 703 -31.08 11.39 16.54
CA THR A 703 -29.70 11.44 17.04
C THR A 703 -29.14 12.86 17.17
N GLN A 704 -29.55 13.81 16.31
CA GLN A 704 -29.20 15.24 16.44
C GLN A 704 -29.64 15.85 17.78
N TYR A 705 -30.69 15.29 18.43
CA TYR A 705 -31.28 15.84 19.65
C TYR A 705 -30.89 15.10 20.93
N LEU A 706 -30.33 13.89 20.83
CA LEU A 706 -29.87 13.12 21.98
C LEU A 706 -28.57 13.70 22.57
N TYR A 707 -27.63 14.14 21.73
CA TYR A 707 -26.36 14.72 22.20
C TYR A 707 -26.49 16.13 22.77
N ALA A 708 -27.40 16.95 22.24
CA ALA A 708 -27.76 18.23 22.86
C ALA A 708 -28.30 18.00 24.28
N ARG A 709 -28.99 16.89 24.50
CA ARG A 709 -29.51 16.49 25.82
C ARG A 709 -28.39 16.17 26.80
N ASP A 710 -27.38 15.40 26.39
CA ASP A 710 -26.30 14.93 27.27
C ASP A 710 -25.31 16.03 27.69
N ILE A 711 -25.02 17.01 26.82
CA ILE A 711 -24.11 18.13 27.15
C ILE A 711 -24.84 19.27 27.89
N LEU A 712 -26.12 19.53 27.60
CA LEU A 712 -26.92 20.51 28.36
C LEU A 712 -27.24 20.02 29.79
N GLN A 713 -27.06 18.73 30.07
CA GLN A 713 -27.29 18.14 31.39
C GLN A 713 -26.23 18.56 32.43
N GLU A 714 -25.04 19.02 32.02
CA GLU A 714 -24.02 19.56 32.95
C GLU A 714 -24.30 20.99 33.43
N ARG A 715 -25.29 21.70 32.86
CA ARG A 715 -25.78 22.99 33.38
C ARG A 715 -27.25 22.90 33.79
N LEU A 716 -27.48 22.43 35.02
CA LEU A 716 -28.78 22.43 35.67
C LEU A 716 -29.34 23.86 35.87
N GLN A 717 -30.20 24.29 34.96
CA GLN A 717 -31.64 24.55 35.16
C GLN A 717 -32.26 24.88 33.80
N VAL A 718 -33.53 24.51 33.60
CA VAL A 718 -34.39 24.80 32.43
C VAL A 718 -34.43 23.75 31.30
N VAL A 719 -34.89 22.54 31.63
CA VAL A 719 -35.32 21.50 30.66
C VAL A 719 -36.45 21.99 29.72
N SER A 720 -37.29 22.96 30.16
CA SER A 720 -38.36 23.52 29.30
C SER A 720 -37.88 24.57 28.28
N ALA A 721 -36.66 25.10 28.41
CA ALA A 721 -36.08 26.03 27.44
C ALA A 721 -35.45 25.26 26.28
N ILE A 722 -34.98 24.04 26.53
CA ILE A 722 -34.33 23.17 25.54
C ILE A 722 -35.35 22.66 24.50
N GLU A 723 -36.55 22.24 24.91
CA GLU A 723 -37.65 21.94 23.97
C GLU A 723 -38.08 23.18 23.16
N GLY A 724 -38.01 24.37 23.77
CA GLY A 724 -38.24 25.64 23.08
C GLY A 724 -37.15 25.95 22.04
N VAL A 725 -35.88 25.66 22.31
CA VAL A 725 -34.75 25.85 21.38
C VAL A 725 -34.81 24.88 20.20
N ILE A 726 -35.22 23.62 20.44
CA ILE A 726 -35.38 22.60 19.39
C ILE A 726 -36.49 22.99 18.40
N SER A 727 -37.56 23.65 18.86
CA SER A 727 -38.61 24.20 17.99
C SER A 727 -38.16 25.42 17.15
N TRP A 728 -36.96 25.97 17.39
CA TRP A 728 -36.50 27.22 16.78
C TRP A 728 -35.51 27.03 15.64
N MET A 729 -34.87 25.86 15.56
CA MET A 729 -33.87 25.53 14.55
C MET A 729 -34.53 24.96 13.30
N TRP A 730 -34.07 25.38 12.12
CA TRP A 730 -34.48 24.75 10.87
C TRP A 730 -33.75 23.42 10.66
N ALA A 731 -34.40 22.47 9.99
CA ALA A 731 -33.69 21.30 9.50
C ALA A 731 -32.64 21.71 8.46
N CYS A 732 -31.49 21.05 8.47
CA CYS A 732 -30.49 21.23 7.42
C CYS A 732 -31.12 20.97 6.04
N PRO A 733 -30.93 21.87 5.06
CA PRO A 733 -31.41 21.62 3.71
C PRO A 733 -30.92 20.25 3.18
N PRO A 734 -31.77 19.51 2.46
CA PRO A 734 -31.40 18.19 1.97
C PRO A 734 -30.18 18.26 1.07
N ILE A 735 -29.37 17.20 1.11
CA ILE A 735 -28.18 17.06 0.26
C ILE A 735 -28.60 17.18 -1.21
N PRO A 736 -27.80 17.82 -2.08
CA PRO A 736 -28.05 17.84 -3.51
C PRO A 736 -28.27 16.42 -4.03
N THR A 737 -29.37 16.19 -4.75
CA THR A 737 -29.63 14.87 -5.35
C THR A 737 -28.59 14.55 -6.42
N PRO A 738 -27.98 13.35 -6.39
CA PRO A 738 -27.06 12.92 -7.43
C PRO A 738 -27.71 12.97 -8.81
N SER A 739 -27.08 13.68 -9.74
CA SER A 739 -27.43 13.61 -11.16
C SER A 739 -26.81 12.36 -11.81
N PRO A 740 -27.27 11.90 -12.98
CA PRO A 740 -26.57 10.83 -13.71
C PRO A 740 -25.12 11.17 -14.11
N ARG A 741 -24.72 12.44 -14.02
CA ARG A 741 -23.33 12.92 -14.20
C ARG A 741 -22.53 12.88 -12.91
N ASP A 742 -23.17 12.68 -11.77
CA ASP A 742 -22.53 12.65 -10.44
C ASP A 742 -21.98 11.24 -10.19
N CYS A 743 -20.82 10.93 -10.77
CA CYS A 743 -20.28 9.57 -10.83
C CYS A 743 -19.41 9.18 -9.61
N TRP A 744 -19.06 10.13 -8.73
CA TRP A 744 -17.99 9.97 -7.73
C TRP A 744 -18.45 10.14 -6.28
N TYR A 745 -18.14 9.15 -5.46
CA TYR A 745 -18.17 9.25 -4.00
C TYR A 745 -16.76 9.03 -3.44
N PHE A 746 -16.31 9.97 -2.61
CA PHE A 746 -15.01 9.96 -1.97
C PHE A 746 -15.18 10.11 -0.45
N HIS A 747 -14.71 9.11 0.29
CA HIS A 747 -14.65 9.12 1.74
C HIS A 747 -13.20 9.05 2.22
N MET A 748 -12.85 9.93 3.15
CA MET A 748 -11.55 9.93 3.80
C MET A 748 -11.72 9.70 5.31
N GLN A 749 -11.14 8.60 5.80
CA GLN A 749 -11.15 8.32 7.23
C GLN A 749 -10.10 9.17 7.94
N ASP A 750 -10.52 9.89 8.98
CA ASP A 750 -9.59 10.54 9.89
C ASP A 750 -9.01 9.52 10.86
N GLU A 751 -7.69 9.31 10.81
CA GLU A 751 -6.99 8.42 11.73
C GLU A 751 -6.74 9.18 13.04
N GLU A 752 -7.26 8.67 14.16
CA GLU A 752 -6.79 9.08 15.47
C GLU A 752 -5.30 8.74 15.54
N SER A 753 -4.45 9.75 15.43
CA SER A 753 -3.02 9.58 15.61
C SER A 753 -2.80 8.82 16.91
N MET A 754 -2.50 7.53 16.83
CA MET A 754 -2.04 6.76 17.97
C MET A 754 -0.78 7.48 18.46
N GLU A 755 -0.89 8.19 19.58
CA GLU A 755 0.25 8.65 20.38
C GLU A 755 1.01 7.45 20.99
N ARG A 756 1.34 6.43 20.20
CA ARG A 756 2.40 5.46 20.53
C ARG A 756 3.65 5.86 19.76
N GLY A 757 4.39 6.82 20.33
CA GLY A 757 5.79 7.02 19.95
C GLY A 757 6.35 8.44 19.93
N SER A 758 5.60 9.49 20.31
CA SER A 758 6.17 10.85 20.29
C SER A 758 6.80 11.26 21.63
N LEU A 759 8.08 10.94 21.81
CA LEU A 759 8.95 11.75 22.65
C LEU A 759 9.26 13.06 21.90
N GLN A 760 8.74 14.16 22.45
CA GLN A 760 9.24 15.54 22.29
C GLN A 760 9.55 16.04 20.86
N ARG A 761 8.50 16.51 20.16
CA ARG A 761 8.64 17.58 19.16
C ARG A 761 8.77 18.93 19.86
N GLN A 762 9.95 19.27 20.36
CA GLN A 762 10.32 20.66 20.66
C GLN A 762 11.73 20.97 20.16
N HIS A 763 11.82 22.16 19.56
CA HIS A 763 13.00 22.91 19.07
C HIS A 763 13.45 22.72 17.61
N ASN A 764 13.02 23.70 16.80
CA ASN A 764 13.75 24.41 15.75
C ASN A 764 14.68 23.62 14.80
N THR A 765 14.18 23.35 13.59
CA THR A 765 14.81 23.92 12.38
C THR A 765 13.83 23.96 11.21
N LYS A 766 14.02 25.00 10.41
CA LYS A 766 13.12 25.58 9.44
C LYS A 766 13.09 24.76 8.14
N ARG A 767 12.49 23.56 8.16
CA ARG A 767 11.89 22.85 7.00
C ARG A 767 11.15 21.58 7.46
N ILE A 768 10.14 21.73 8.29
CA ILE A 768 9.14 20.66 8.48
C ILE A 768 8.10 20.92 7.41
N SER A 769 8.15 20.13 6.34
CA SER A 769 7.06 20.09 5.36
C SER A 769 5.78 19.73 6.10
N THR A 770 4.89 20.70 6.20
CA THR A 770 3.46 20.54 6.39
C THR A 770 2.92 19.63 5.30
N SER A 771 2.75 18.36 5.58
CA SER A 771 1.95 17.47 4.75
C SER A 771 1.13 16.58 5.65
N VAL A 772 0.06 17.14 6.22
CA VAL A 772 -1.14 16.32 6.39
C VAL A 772 -1.48 15.88 4.97
N ALA A 773 -1.48 14.58 4.70
CA ALA A 773 -1.83 14.05 3.39
C ALA A 773 -3.15 14.69 2.94
N SER A 774 -3.10 15.43 1.84
CA SER A 774 -4.27 16.19 1.34
C SER A 774 -4.83 15.51 0.11
N ALA A 775 -6.16 15.58 -0.05
CA ALA A 775 -6.79 15.12 -1.28
C ALA A 775 -6.27 15.94 -2.47
N PRO A 776 -6.13 15.36 -3.68
CA PRO A 776 -5.71 16.12 -4.85
C PRO A 776 -6.56 17.37 -5.10
N LEU A 777 -5.91 18.46 -5.53
CA LEU A 777 -6.54 19.76 -5.79
C LEU A 777 -7.75 19.64 -6.74
N LEU A 778 -7.63 18.75 -7.73
CA LEU A 778 -8.68 18.47 -8.71
C LEU A 778 -9.97 17.96 -8.05
N ILE A 779 -9.86 17.02 -7.10
CA ILE A 779 -11.04 16.46 -6.42
C ILE A 779 -11.74 17.54 -5.60
N CYS A 780 -10.98 18.39 -4.91
CA CYS A 780 -11.54 19.51 -4.14
C CYS A 780 -12.26 20.52 -5.04
N ASN A 781 -11.71 20.83 -6.21
CA ASN A 781 -12.32 21.82 -7.12
C ASN A 781 -13.60 21.31 -7.79
N TYR A 782 -13.76 20.00 -7.98
CA TYR A 782 -14.96 19.37 -8.56
C TYR A 782 -15.94 18.83 -7.50
N ALA A 783 -15.68 19.07 -6.21
CA ALA A 783 -16.59 18.70 -5.15
C ALA A 783 -17.87 19.53 -5.23
N LYS A 784 -19.02 18.85 -5.25
CA LYS A 784 -20.37 19.46 -5.20
C LYS A 784 -20.98 19.37 -3.80
N MET A 785 -20.53 18.40 -3.02
CA MET A 785 -20.94 18.16 -1.64
C MET A 785 -19.69 17.92 -0.80
N LEU A 786 -19.63 18.55 0.38
CA LEU A 786 -18.61 18.31 1.40
C LEU A 786 -19.31 18.08 2.75
N TYR A 787 -19.08 16.93 3.36
CA TYR A 787 -19.53 16.61 4.71
C TYR A 787 -18.35 16.24 5.59
N VAL A 788 -18.10 17.01 6.64
CA VAL A 788 -17.02 16.78 7.59
C VAL A 788 -17.62 16.55 8.97
N HIS A 789 -17.43 15.39 9.57
CA HIS A 789 -18.07 15.07 10.83
C HIS A 789 -17.24 14.17 11.75
N ASP A 790 -17.50 14.26 13.06
CA ASP A 790 -16.96 13.33 14.07
C ASP A 790 -15.44 13.22 14.12
N SER A 791 -14.72 14.21 13.59
CA SER A 791 -13.26 14.17 13.53
C SER A 791 -12.63 14.68 14.82
N SER A 792 -11.85 13.82 15.49
CA SER A 792 -11.12 14.17 16.70
C SER A 792 -9.69 14.65 16.41
N SER A 793 -9.16 14.48 15.19
CA SER A 793 -7.78 14.85 14.83
C SER A 793 -7.67 16.15 14.05
N ILE A 794 -8.57 16.41 13.10
CA ILE A 794 -8.33 17.47 12.11
C ILE A 794 -8.33 18.86 12.75
N THR A 795 -7.35 19.67 12.34
CA THR A 795 -7.25 21.09 12.74
C THR A 795 -7.80 22.03 11.66
N CYS A 796 -7.96 21.53 10.44
CA CYS A 796 -8.49 22.19 9.24
C CYS A 796 -8.90 21.11 8.23
N VAL A 797 -9.81 21.41 7.30
CA VAL A 797 -10.15 20.50 6.19
C VAL A 797 -8.88 20.22 5.33
N PRO A 798 -8.52 18.94 5.07
CA PRO A 798 -7.25 18.53 4.49
C PRO A 798 -7.22 18.67 2.96
N CYS A 799 -7.12 19.91 2.50
CA CYS A 799 -7.08 20.25 1.09
C CYS A 799 -5.83 21.06 0.73
N PRO A 800 -5.34 20.98 -0.52
CA PRO A 800 -4.14 21.69 -0.94
C PRO A 800 -4.32 23.21 -0.86
N GLN A 801 -3.24 23.92 -0.58
CA GLN A 801 -3.22 25.38 -0.63
C GLN A 801 -3.55 25.83 -2.07
N GLY A 802 -4.66 26.54 -2.24
CA GLY A 802 -5.14 27.00 -3.56
C GLY A 802 -6.46 26.37 -4.04
N SER A 803 -7.10 25.48 -3.28
CA SER A 803 -8.45 24.98 -3.59
C SER A 803 -9.48 26.10 -3.61
N ARG A 804 -10.24 26.21 -4.71
CA ARG A 804 -11.22 27.28 -4.94
C ARG A 804 -12.66 26.86 -4.66
N TRP A 805 -12.94 25.56 -4.69
CA TRP A 805 -14.28 25.00 -4.49
C TRP A 805 -15.38 25.65 -5.37
N PRO A 806 -15.14 25.88 -6.68
CA PRO A 806 -16.05 26.65 -7.52
C PRO A 806 -17.44 25.99 -7.67
N TRP A 807 -17.49 24.66 -7.60
CA TRP A 807 -18.70 23.86 -7.81
C TRP A 807 -19.36 23.35 -6.52
N LEU A 808 -18.79 23.67 -5.36
CA LEU A 808 -19.31 23.22 -4.08
C LEU A 808 -20.67 23.87 -3.83
N LYS A 809 -21.74 23.08 -3.73
CA LYS A 809 -23.11 23.59 -3.49
C LYS A 809 -23.55 23.45 -2.05
N TRP A 810 -23.15 22.36 -1.41
CA TRP A 810 -23.58 22.02 -0.05
C TRP A 810 -22.38 21.64 0.80
N CYS A 811 -22.24 22.30 1.94
CA CYS A 811 -21.15 22.08 2.88
C CYS A 811 -21.69 21.96 4.32
N ARG A 812 -21.35 20.87 5.00
CA ARG A 812 -21.69 20.67 6.41
C ARG A 812 -20.47 20.21 7.21
N VAL A 813 -20.22 20.87 8.34
CA VAL A 813 -19.09 20.57 9.23
C VAL A 813 -19.61 20.44 10.66
N GLU A 814 -19.47 19.28 11.29
CA GLU A 814 -20.00 19.07 12.63
C GLU A 814 -19.15 18.19 13.55
N ARG A 815 -19.27 18.37 14.86
CA ARG A 815 -18.60 17.52 15.87
C ARG A 815 -17.08 17.39 15.66
N CYS A 816 -16.42 18.49 15.29
CA CYS A 816 -14.97 18.56 15.05
C CYS A 816 -14.27 19.48 16.08
N PRO A 817 -13.98 19.01 17.31
CA PRO A 817 -13.58 19.87 18.43
C PRO A 817 -12.15 20.44 18.33
N LYS A 818 -11.26 19.84 17.53
CA LYS A 818 -9.87 20.34 17.34
C LYS A 818 -9.72 21.35 16.20
N LEU A 819 -10.77 21.54 15.40
CA LEU A 819 -10.75 22.42 14.24
C LEU A 819 -10.62 23.88 14.67
N CYS A 820 -9.59 24.57 14.18
CA CYS A 820 -9.30 25.98 14.49
C CYS A 820 -9.84 26.94 13.43
N SER A 821 -9.72 26.54 12.16
CA SER A 821 -10.31 27.18 10.98
C SER A 821 -10.86 26.08 10.07
N VAL A 822 -12.07 26.27 9.52
CA VAL A 822 -12.68 25.22 8.67
C VAL A 822 -11.90 25.08 7.38
N PHE A 823 -11.73 26.18 6.67
CA PHE A 823 -10.94 26.23 5.44
C PHE A 823 -9.61 26.95 5.70
N ALA A 824 -8.54 26.44 5.08
CA ALA A 824 -7.23 27.07 5.12
C ALA A 824 -7.27 28.41 4.38
N THR A 825 -6.54 29.41 4.89
CA THR A 825 -6.37 30.70 4.22
C THR A 825 -5.68 30.50 2.86
N PRO A 826 -6.32 30.86 1.74
CA PRO A 826 -5.69 30.70 0.44
C PRO A 826 -4.51 31.68 0.27
N GLN A 827 -3.39 31.23 -0.30
CA GLN A 827 -2.39 32.12 -0.90
C GLN A 827 -2.81 32.41 -2.34
N LEU A 828 -3.85 33.22 -2.51
CA LEU A 828 -4.34 33.61 -3.83
C LEU A 828 -3.52 34.80 -4.35
N SER A 829 -3.29 34.84 -5.67
CA SER A 829 -3.13 36.10 -6.37
C SER A 829 -4.48 36.85 -6.34
N ASP A 830 -4.46 38.17 -6.23
CA ASP A 830 -5.67 39.01 -6.22
C ASP A 830 -6.68 38.62 -7.32
N ASP A 831 -7.99 38.76 -7.04
CA ASP A 831 -9.14 38.61 -7.96
C ASP A 831 -9.55 37.19 -8.44
N LEU A 832 -9.52 36.17 -7.57
CA LEU A 832 -10.05 34.83 -7.92
C LEU A 832 -11.31 34.46 -7.12
N ASP A 833 -12.36 34.04 -7.83
CA ASP A 833 -13.62 33.63 -7.21
C ASP A 833 -13.51 32.26 -6.53
N VAL A 834 -14.00 32.19 -5.30
CA VAL A 834 -14.03 30.99 -4.47
C VAL A 834 -15.46 30.73 -3.99
N PHE A 835 -15.83 29.45 -3.84
CA PHE A 835 -17.17 29.07 -3.36
C PHE A 835 -18.33 29.73 -4.13
N TRP A 836 -18.17 30.03 -5.42
CA TRP A 836 -19.19 30.66 -6.27
C TRP A 836 -20.56 29.96 -6.12
N SER A 837 -20.57 28.63 -6.29
CA SER A 837 -21.79 27.84 -6.31
C SER A 837 -22.32 27.45 -4.92
N LEU A 838 -21.68 27.90 -3.83
CA LEU A 838 -22.01 27.45 -2.48
C LEU A 838 -23.36 28.02 -2.07
N SER A 839 -24.39 27.16 -2.01
CA SER A 839 -25.76 27.58 -1.67
C SER A 839 -26.11 27.32 -0.21
N THR A 840 -25.55 26.26 0.39
CA THR A 840 -25.82 25.86 1.78
C THR A 840 -24.52 25.66 2.54
N PHE A 841 -24.37 26.40 3.65
CA PHE A 841 -23.32 26.17 4.62
C PHE A 841 -23.91 25.90 6.01
N TRP A 842 -23.47 24.81 6.63
CA TRP A 842 -23.88 24.38 7.96
C TRP A 842 -22.65 24.07 8.82
N ALA A 843 -22.53 24.69 9.99
CA ALA A 843 -21.48 24.31 10.95
C ALA A 843 -22.01 24.14 12.38
N SER A 844 -21.66 23.03 13.02
CA SER A 844 -22.14 22.66 14.35
C SER A 844 -21.01 22.19 15.26
N GLN A 845 -21.03 22.60 16.54
CA GLN A 845 -20.14 22.04 17.58
C GLN A 845 -18.64 22.18 17.28
N LEU A 846 -18.22 23.32 16.73
CA LEU A 846 -16.81 23.61 16.43
C LEU A 846 -16.14 24.36 17.60
N LEU A 847 -15.82 23.63 18.67
CA LEU A 847 -15.45 24.20 19.97
C LEU A 847 -14.19 25.09 19.98
N LYS A 848 -13.23 24.82 19.08
CA LYS A 848 -11.99 25.61 18.96
C LYS A 848 -11.98 26.56 17.78
N ALA A 849 -12.98 26.50 16.89
CA ALA A 849 -12.97 27.27 15.67
C ALA A 849 -13.09 28.76 16.00
N ARG A 850 -12.12 29.55 15.53
CA ARG A 850 -12.15 31.02 15.64
C ARG A 850 -12.69 31.68 14.40
N TYR A 851 -12.56 30.99 13.27
CA TYR A 851 -12.94 31.47 11.95
C TYR A 851 -13.52 30.30 11.14
N ILE A 852 -14.59 30.53 10.39
CA ILE A 852 -15.00 29.60 9.34
C ILE A 852 -14.10 29.79 8.12
N TRP A 853 -14.05 31.02 7.62
CA TRP A 853 -13.11 31.50 6.61
C TRP A 853 -12.22 32.58 7.22
N ASN A 854 -10.89 32.41 7.11
CA ASN A 854 -9.91 33.37 7.62
C ASN A 854 -9.13 33.97 6.44
N TRP A 855 -9.60 35.07 5.88
CA TRP A 855 -8.91 35.78 4.78
C TRP A 855 -7.71 36.55 5.32
N SER A 856 -6.61 36.58 4.56
CA SER A 856 -5.44 37.41 4.91
C SER A 856 -5.51 38.75 4.17
N ALA A 857 -4.83 39.78 4.69
CA ALA A 857 -4.71 41.08 4.01
C ALA A 857 -3.97 41.00 2.65
N VAL A 858 -3.37 39.86 2.30
CA VAL A 858 -2.57 39.64 1.09
C VAL A 858 -3.32 38.78 0.05
N GLY A 859 -4.50 38.25 0.38
CA GLY A 859 -5.29 37.42 -0.54
C GLY A 859 -6.77 37.47 -0.17
N GLN A 860 -7.54 38.19 -0.98
CA GLN A 860 -8.98 38.39 -0.80
C GLN A 860 -9.80 37.60 -1.84
N PRO A 861 -11.02 37.15 -1.50
CA PRO A 861 -11.92 36.53 -2.46
C PRO A 861 -12.37 37.54 -3.54
N GLY A 862 -12.50 37.05 -4.78
CA GLY A 862 -13.06 37.79 -5.91
C GLY A 862 -14.54 38.17 -5.71
N GLY A 863 -15.01 39.12 -6.52
CA GLY A 863 -16.31 39.77 -6.32
C GLY A 863 -17.52 38.85 -6.40
N ASP A 864 -17.41 37.74 -7.15
CA ASP A 864 -18.52 36.80 -7.33
C ASP A 864 -18.44 35.60 -6.36
N SER A 865 -17.54 35.67 -5.38
CA SER A 865 -17.46 34.65 -4.33
C SER A 865 -18.74 34.61 -3.51
N PHE A 866 -19.26 33.41 -3.22
CA PHE A 866 -20.51 33.20 -2.46
C PHE A 866 -21.78 33.81 -3.09
N GLU A 867 -21.81 34.02 -4.42
CA GLU A 867 -22.97 34.59 -5.11
C GLU A 867 -24.26 33.75 -4.90
N ASP A 868 -24.14 32.42 -4.87
CA ASP A 868 -25.25 31.49 -4.71
C ASP A 868 -25.64 31.21 -3.24
N LEU A 869 -24.91 31.77 -2.26
CA LEU A 869 -25.11 31.45 -0.84
C LEU A 869 -26.50 31.86 -0.37
N ALA A 870 -27.37 30.89 -0.14
CA ALA A 870 -28.78 31.08 0.24
C ALA A 870 -29.06 30.76 1.70
N PHE A 871 -28.33 29.81 2.30
CA PHE A 871 -28.56 29.34 3.66
C PHE A 871 -27.25 29.26 4.45
N LEU A 872 -27.17 30.00 5.56
CA LEU A 872 -26.03 30.01 6.48
C LEU A 872 -26.48 29.65 7.89
N HIS A 873 -26.05 28.49 8.39
CA HIS A 873 -26.35 28.02 9.74
C HIS A 873 -25.10 27.77 10.56
N LEU A 874 -25.10 28.25 11.80
CA LEU A 874 -24.06 28.02 12.80
C LEU A 874 -24.66 27.69 14.16
N ASP A 875 -24.24 26.60 14.77
CA ASP A 875 -24.65 26.26 16.13
C ASP A 875 -23.48 25.77 17.00
N TYR A 876 -23.46 26.20 18.27
CA TYR A 876 -22.49 25.75 19.27
C TYR A 876 -21.01 25.92 18.85
N CYS A 877 -20.68 27.08 18.25
CA CYS A 877 -19.31 27.48 17.92
C CYS A 877 -18.85 28.62 18.87
N PRO A 878 -18.52 28.35 20.15
CA PRO A 878 -18.42 29.37 21.19
C PRO A 878 -17.26 30.35 21.00
N ARG A 879 -16.17 29.95 20.33
CA ARG A 879 -14.95 30.75 20.12
C ARG A 879 -14.91 31.50 18.79
N LEU A 880 -15.98 31.39 18.00
CA LEU A 880 -16.05 32.00 16.67
C LEU A 880 -16.12 33.52 16.81
N ILE A 881 -15.21 34.25 16.17
CA ILE A 881 -15.11 35.71 16.32
C ILE A 881 -15.91 36.42 15.22
N HIS A 882 -15.76 35.94 13.98
CA HIS A 882 -16.47 36.39 12.77
C HIS A 882 -16.80 35.18 11.89
N VAL A 883 -17.86 35.26 11.08
CA VAL A 883 -18.28 34.16 10.20
C VAL A 883 -17.65 34.30 8.82
N LEU A 884 -17.99 35.37 8.10
CA LEU A 884 -17.55 35.63 6.73
C LEU A 884 -17.20 37.12 6.57
N PRO A 885 -15.91 37.48 6.58
CA PRO A 885 -15.50 38.84 6.26
C PRO A 885 -15.77 39.15 4.78
N LEU A 886 -16.39 40.30 4.49
CA LEU A 886 -16.64 40.83 3.15
C LEU A 886 -15.41 41.60 2.67
N SER A 887 -14.84 41.19 1.53
CA SER A 887 -13.63 41.79 0.95
C SER A 887 -13.89 43.17 0.33
N GLU A 888 -12.81 43.82 -0.16
CA GLU A 888 -12.91 45.05 -0.96
C GLU A 888 -13.69 44.82 -2.26
N HIS A 889 -13.61 43.61 -2.82
CA HIS A 889 -14.21 43.25 -4.12
C HIS A 889 -15.65 42.72 -4.01
N MET A 890 -16.12 42.33 -2.82
CA MET A 890 -17.45 41.76 -2.61
C MET A 890 -18.46 42.82 -2.18
N ASP A 891 -19.39 43.20 -3.05
CA ASP A 891 -20.40 44.22 -2.74
C ASP A 891 -21.41 43.74 -1.68
N THR A 892 -21.88 42.49 -1.78
CA THR A 892 -22.91 41.89 -0.90
C THR A 892 -22.97 40.36 -1.04
N LEU A 893 -23.93 39.70 -0.38
CA LEU A 893 -24.36 38.32 -0.62
C LEU A 893 -25.75 38.33 -1.30
N PRO A 894 -25.82 38.31 -2.64
CA PRO A 894 -27.05 38.60 -3.38
C PRO A 894 -28.12 37.52 -3.24
N SER A 895 -27.73 36.28 -2.96
CA SER A 895 -28.67 35.15 -2.83
C SER A 895 -29.03 34.77 -1.41
N LEU A 896 -28.46 35.42 -0.38
CA LEU A 896 -28.67 35.01 1.01
C LEU A 896 -30.14 35.17 1.41
N GLU A 897 -30.82 34.06 1.71
CA GLU A 897 -32.23 34.05 2.11
C GLU A 897 -32.41 33.86 3.62
N THR A 898 -31.53 33.07 4.24
CA THR A 898 -31.66 32.63 5.64
C THR A 898 -30.33 32.69 6.38
N LEU A 899 -30.33 33.43 7.49
CA LEU A 899 -29.23 33.52 8.43
C LEU A 899 -29.67 32.94 9.79
N GLU A 900 -29.03 31.86 10.25
CA GLU A 900 -29.33 31.23 11.53
C GLU A 900 -28.05 31.01 12.36
N ILE A 901 -27.97 31.62 13.54
CA ILE A 901 -26.81 31.51 14.44
C ILE A 901 -27.28 31.28 15.87
N VAL A 902 -26.81 30.20 16.48
CA VAL A 902 -27.26 29.71 17.78
C VAL A 902 -26.06 29.41 18.70
N CYS A 903 -26.04 30.01 19.88
CA CYS A 903 -25.06 29.71 20.94
C CYS A 903 -23.57 29.94 20.55
N CYS A 904 -23.27 30.95 19.72
CA CYS A 904 -21.91 31.36 19.36
C CYS A 904 -21.47 32.57 20.21
N GLY A 905 -20.96 32.30 21.42
CA GLY A 905 -20.77 33.31 22.47
C GLY A 905 -19.76 34.43 22.17
N ASP A 906 -18.62 34.14 21.55
CA ASP A 906 -17.56 35.12 21.24
C ASP A 906 -17.79 35.90 19.95
N LEU A 907 -18.86 35.60 19.21
CA LEU A 907 -19.16 36.20 17.91
C LEU A 907 -19.46 37.69 18.09
N LYS A 908 -18.66 38.55 17.46
CA LYS A 908 -18.82 40.02 17.53
C LYS A 908 -19.61 40.58 16.37
N GLU A 909 -19.31 40.10 15.16
CA GLU A 909 -19.94 40.50 13.92
C GLU A 909 -20.10 39.26 13.02
N VAL A 910 -21.21 39.16 12.29
CA VAL A 910 -21.41 38.06 11.34
C VAL A 910 -20.61 38.33 10.06
N PHE A 911 -20.85 39.50 9.47
CA PHE A 911 -20.23 39.98 8.24
C PHE A 911 -19.33 41.19 8.52
N SER A 912 -18.06 40.94 8.86
CA SER A 912 -17.10 42.03 9.05
C SER A 912 -16.68 42.63 7.72
N LEU A 913 -16.51 43.95 7.69
CA LEU A 913 -16.06 44.66 6.50
C LEU A 913 -14.54 44.88 6.51
N ASP A 914 -13.95 44.84 5.31
CA ASP A 914 -12.58 45.30 5.09
C ASP A 914 -12.37 46.75 5.60
N PRO A 915 -11.23 47.06 6.27
CA PRO A 915 -10.93 48.41 6.73
C PRO A 915 -11.06 49.51 5.67
N ASN A 916 -10.69 49.24 4.41
CA ASN A 916 -10.79 50.20 3.30
C ASN A 916 -12.24 50.59 3.00
N ARG A 917 -13.20 49.69 3.26
CA ARG A 917 -14.63 49.94 3.06
C ARG A 917 -15.29 50.57 4.28
N GLN A 918 -14.77 50.34 5.48
CA GLN A 918 -15.28 50.98 6.71
C GLN A 918 -15.17 52.50 6.65
N GLU A 919 -14.14 53.04 5.98
CA GLU A 919 -13.96 54.49 5.78
C GLU A 919 -15.08 55.13 4.94
N LYS A 920 -15.72 54.36 4.06
CA LYS A 920 -16.73 54.87 3.10
C LYS A 920 -18.16 54.94 3.68
N GLN A 921 -18.42 54.36 4.86
CA GLN A 921 -19.74 54.31 5.51
C GLN A 921 -20.88 53.84 4.58
N GLU A 922 -20.60 52.89 3.69
CA GLU A 922 -21.56 52.39 2.70
C GLU A 922 -22.64 51.51 3.35
N THR A 923 -23.89 51.58 2.84
CA THR A 923 -24.95 50.66 3.26
C THR A 923 -24.90 49.40 2.40
N ILE A 924 -24.72 48.24 3.01
CA ILE A 924 -24.70 46.94 2.32
C ILE A 924 -26.13 46.40 2.19
N GLU A 925 -26.57 46.15 0.96
CA GLU A 925 -27.90 45.64 0.67
C GLU A 925 -27.89 44.12 0.46
N PHE A 926 -28.70 43.38 1.23
CA PHE A 926 -28.94 41.94 1.09
C PHE A 926 -30.33 41.71 0.48
N PRO A 927 -30.44 41.65 -0.86
CA PRO A 927 -31.72 41.81 -1.57
C PRO A 927 -32.66 40.62 -1.37
N LYS A 928 -32.15 39.39 -1.16
CA LYS A 928 -32.99 38.18 -0.98
C LYS A 928 -33.17 37.75 0.47
N LEU A 929 -32.62 38.48 1.44
CA LEU A 929 -32.66 38.05 2.85
C LEU A 929 -34.08 38.13 3.40
N ARG A 930 -34.64 36.97 3.72
CA ARG A 930 -36.02 36.81 4.23
C ARG A 930 -36.06 36.51 5.73
N ARG A 931 -35.05 35.84 6.27
CA ARG A 931 -35.08 35.26 7.62
C ARG A 931 -33.79 35.48 8.39
N ILE A 932 -33.89 36.03 9.60
CA ILE A 932 -32.77 36.21 10.54
C ILE A 932 -33.13 35.56 11.88
N HIS A 933 -32.40 34.52 12.28
CA HIS A 933 -32.57 33.79 13.52
C HIS A 933 -31.28 33.85 14.36
N LEU A 934 -31.31 34.54 15.50
CA LEU A 934 -30.15 34.72 16.38
C LEU A 934 -30.51 34.33 17.81
N TYR A 935 -29.77 33.39 18.40
CA TYR A 935 -30.06 32.89 19.75
C TYR A 935 -28.79 32.80 20.60
N GLN A 936 -28.83 33.40 21.80
CA GLN A 936 -27.73 33.40 22.78
C GLN A 936 -26.37 33.84 22.21
N LEU A 937 -26.34 35.01 21.56
CA LEU A 937 -25.12 35.62 21.02
C LEU A 937 -24.73 36.85 21.87
N SER A 938 -24.17 36.61 23.06
CA SER A 938 -23.99 37.65 24.07
C SER A 938 -23.02 38.77 23.68
N ASN A 939 -22.00 38.47 22.87
CA ASN A 939 -21.00 39.46 22.43
C ASN A 939 -21.29 40.07 21.05
N LEU A 940 -22.40 39.70 20.39
CA LEU A 940 -22.74 40.21 19.07
C LEU A 940 -23.09 41.70 19.16
N GLN A 941 -22.35 42.55 18.46
CA GLN A 941 -22.52 44.00 18.45
C GLN A 941 -23.29 44.49 17.23
N SER A 942 -23.00 43.89 16.07
CA SER A 942 -23.65 44.18 14.79
C SER A 942 -23.79 42.90 13.95
N ILE A 943 -24.76 42.86 13.04
CA ILE A 943 -24.85 41.77 12.04
C ILE A 943 -23.81 42.00 10.94
N CYS A 944 -23.66 43.25 10.50
CA CYS A 944 -22.72 43.68 9.47
C CYS A 944 -21.82 44.80 10.03
N GLY A 945 -20.56 44.85 9.59
CA GLY A 945 -19.59 45.89 9.97
C GLY A 945 -19.96 47.32 9.51
N SER A 946 -21.02 47.47 8.70
CA SER A 946 -21.61 48.75 8.30
C SER A 946 -23.15 48.67 8.34
N ARG A 947 -23.82 49.75 7.96
CA ARG A 947 -25.28 49.79 7.81
C ARG A 947 -25.74 48.72 6.83
N MET A 948 -26.83 48.04 7.15
CA MET A 948 -27.37 46.92 6.38
C MET A 948 -28.78 47.26 5.88
N SER A 949 -29.11 46.90 4.66
CA SER A 949 -30.46 46.97 4.08
C SER A 949 -30.93 45.57 3.68
N ALA A 950 -32.15 45.17 4.03
CA ALA A 950 -32.75 43.90 3.69
C ALA A 950 -34.22 44.13 3.27
N PRO A 951 -34.48 44.53 2.02
CA PRO A 951 -35.81 44.99 1.59
C PRO A 951 -36.90 43.90 1.63
N ASN A 952 -36.50 42.63 1.47
CA ASN A 952 -37.39 41.46 1.43
C ASN A 952 -37.45 40.68 2.75
N LEU A 953 -37.06 41.32 3.87
CA LEU A 953 -37.06 40.68 5.19
C LEU A 953 -38.50 40.34 5.63
N GLU A 954 -38.76 39.08 5.95
CA GLU A 954 -40.07 38.58 6.36
C GLU A 954 -40.14 38.28 7.86
N THR A 955 -39.08 37.68 8.41
CA THR A 955 -39.05 37.25 9.82
C THR A 955 -37.71 37.47 10.49
N VAL A 956 -37.75 37.90 11.74
CA VAL A 956 -36.61 38.07 12.63
C VAL A 956 -36.93 37.39 13.96
N ARG A 957 -36.07 36.49 14.43
CA ARG A 957 -36.19 35.86 15.75
C ARG A 957 -34.89 36.08 16.49
N ILE A 958 -34.92 36.88 17.55
CA ILE A 958 -33.72 37.25 18.30
C ILE A 958 -33.97 36.99 19.78
N ARG A 959 -33.10 36.21 20.42
CA ARG A 959 -33.10 36.05 21.88
C ARG A 959 -31.70 36.01 22.46
N GLY A 960 -31.52 36.60 23.65
CA GLY A 960 -30.25 36.60 24.36
C GLY A 960 -29.09 37.31 23.64
N CYS A 961 -29.39 38.22 22.70
CA CYS A 961 -28.41 38.96 21.91
C CYS A 961 -28.31 40.43 22.37
N TRP A 962 -27.99 40.64 23.66
CA TRP A 962 -28.09 41.95 24.32
C TRP A 962 -27.10 43.02 23.84
N GLY A 963 -26.04 42.63 23.14
CA GLY A 963 -25.07 43.55 22.55
C GLY A 963 -25.53 44.18 21.23
N LEU A 964 -26.49 43.55 20.54
CA LEU A 964 -26.93 43.98 19.22
C LEU A 964 -27.78 45.25 19.35
N ARG A 965 -27.37 46.33 18.66
CA ARG A 965 -28.00 47.66 18.77
C ARG A 965 -28.81 48.08 17.56
N ARG A 966 -28.68 47.42 16.41
CA ARG A 966 -29.34 47.82 15.15
C ARG A 966 -29.88 46.61 14.38
N LEU A 967 -30.97 46.84 13.65
CA LEU A 967 -31.52 45.92 12.67
C LEU A 967 -31.30 46.47 11.24
N PRO A 968 -31.55 45.69 10.17
CA PRO A 968 -31.44 46.20 8.81
C PRO A 968 -32.47 47.32 8.50
N ALA A 969 -32.17 48.18 7.53
CA ALA A 969 -33.21 48.97 6.85
C ALA A 969 -34.08 48.04 5.98
N VAL A 970 -35.36 48.36 5.80
CA VAL A 970 -36.32 47.51 5.07
C VAL A 970 -36.96 48.26 3.90
N SER A 971 -37.87 47.63 3.14
CA SER A 971 -38.46 48.22 1.92
C SER A 971 -39.22 49.55 2.16
N GLY A 972 -39.61 49.84 3.40
CA GLY A 972 -40.44 50.99 3.78
C GLY A 972 -41.94 50.75 3.56
N SER A 973 -42.34 49.53 3.15
CA SER A 973 -43.73 49.17 2.97
C SER A 973 -44.44 48.98 4.31
N THR A 974 -45.59 49.62 4.49
CA THR A 974 -46.42 49.47 5.71
C THR A 974 -47.34 48.27 5.66
N THR A 975 -47.50 47.60 4.50
CA THR A 975 -48.42 46.46 4.30
C THR A 975 -47.78 45.10 4.59
N ASN A 976 -46.47 44.96 4.38
CA ASN A 976 -45.71 43.71 4.61
C ASN A 976 -44.52 44.00 5.54
N ARG A 977 -44.80 44.19 6.83
CA ARG A 977 -43.77 44.45 7.85
C ARG A 977 -43.12 43.14 8.29
N PRO A 978 -41.79 43.09 8.50
CA PRO A 978 -41.14 41.91 9.03
C PRO A 978 -41.61 41.62 10.46
N LYS A 979 -41.92 40.36 10.74
CA LYS A 979 -42.32 39.92 12.09
C LYS A 979 -41.08 39.69 12.95
N VAL A 980 -41.02 40.33 14.12
CA VAL A 980 -39.86 40.26 15.02
C VAL A 980 -40.24 39.58 16.32
N ASP A 981 -39.83 38.32 16.58
CA ASP A 981 -39.92 37.69 17.91
C ASP A 981 -38.68 38.04 18.72
N CYS A 982 -38.83 38.85 19.77
CA CYS A 982 -37.72 39.35 20.56
C CYS A 982 -38.08 39.71 22.01
N GLU A 983 -37.07 39.86 22.87
CA GLU A 983 -37.26 40.43 24.20
C GLU A 983 -37.59 41.92 24.13
N LYS A 984 -38.57 42.36 24.94
CA LYS A 984 -39.01 43.75 24.98
C LYS A 984 -37.88 44.71 25.39
N ASP A 985 -37.14 44.36 26.44
CA ASP A 985 -36.05 45.20 26.95
C ASP A 985 -34.93 45.37 25.91
N TRP A 986 -34.72 44.38 25.02
CA TRP A 986 -33.76 44.52 23.93
C TRP A 986 -34.31 45.45 22.83
N TRP A 987 -35.56 45.25 22.43
CA TRP A 987 -36.25 46.07 21.42
C TRP A 987 -36.23 47.57 21.78
N ASP A 988 -36.49 47.90 23.04
CA ASP A 988 -36.53 49.29 23.54
C ASP A 988 -35.14 49.97 23.54
N ASN A 989 -34.04 49.19 23.43
CA ASN A 989 -32.65 49.68 23.40
C ASN A 989 -32.04 49.73 21.99
N LEU A 990 -32.82 49.46 20.93
CA LEU A 990 -32.36 49.56 19.55
C LEU A 990 -32.18 51.02 19.11
N GLU A 991 -31.16 51.27 18.29
CA GLU A 991 -30.89 52.55 17.65
C GLU A 991 -31.55 52.61 16.26
N TRP A 992 -32.16 53.76 15.93
CA TRP A 992 -32.93 53.95 14.70
C TRP A 992 -32.50 55.23 13.98
N ASP A 993 -32.40 55.18 12.65
CA ASP A 993 -31.99 56.33 11.83
C ASP A 993 -33.19 57.13 11.29
N GLY A 994 -34.41 56.65 11.54
CA GLY A 994 -35.67 57.31 11.21
C GLY A 994 -36.35 56.74 9.95
N VAL A 995 -37.60 57.15 9.75
CA VAL A 995 -38.47 56.64 8.68
C VAL A 995 -37.92 56.95 7.28
N GLU A 996 -37.27 58.11 7.10
CA GLU A 996 -36.67 58.52 5.82
C GLU A 996 -35.51 57.61 5.39
N ALA A 997 -34.77 57.07 6.37
CA ALA A 997 -33.72 56.08 6.14
C ALA A 997 -34.26 54.66 5.97
N LYS A 998 -35.59 54.49 5.94
CA LYS A 998 -36.29 53.19 5.97
C LYS A 998 -35.85 52.29 7.12
N HIS A 999 -35.44 52.91 8.24
CA HIS A 999 -34.91 52.25 9.43
C HIS A 999 -35.57 52.85 10.68
N ASP A 1000 -36.81 52.41 10.95
CA ASP A 1000 -37.66 52.90 12.03
C ASP A 1000 -38.50 51.76 12.66
N PRO A 1001 -38.81 51.79 13.97
CA PRO A 1001 -39.60 50.75 14.62
C PRO A 1001 -40.97 50.51 13.97
N SER A 1002 -41.59 51.54 13.41
CA SER A 1002 -42.92 51.45 12.78
C SER A 1002 -42.94 50.58 11.53
N LEU A 1003 -41.78 50.30 10.93
CA LEU A 1003 -41.63 49.45 9.75
C LEU A 1003 -41.56 47.96 10.10
N TYR A 1004 -41.58 47.62 11.39
CA TYR A 1004 -41.52 46.26 11.92
C TYR A 1004 -42.79 45.89 12.67
N GLU A 1005 -43.07 44.59 12.78
CA GLU A 1005 -44.15 44.04 13.61
C GLU A 1005 -43.54 43.22 14.78
N PRO A 1006 -43.22 43.87 15.92
CA PRO A 1006 -42.63 43.17 17.06
C PRO A 1006 -43.67 42.32 17.79
N SER A 1007 -43.25 41.11 18.16
CA SER A 1007 -43.94 40.18 19.02
C SER A 1007 -43.02 39.87 20.20
N HIS A 1008 -43.52 40.12 21.41
CA HIS A 1008 -42.75 39.90 22.63
C HIS A 1008 -43.22 38.62 23.31
N SER A 1009 -42.30 37.69 23.51
CA SER A 1009 -42.59 36.42 24.17
C SER A 1009 -43.04 36.60 25.62
N ARG A 1010 -44.14 35.93 26.00
CA ARG A 1010 -44.66 35.90 27.38
C ARG A 1010 -43.73 35.19 28.38
N TYR A 1011 -42.74 34.44 27.90
CA TYR A 1011 -41.78 33.72 28.75
C TYR A 1011 -40.71 34.62 29.37
N TYR A 1012 -40.67 35.91 29.05
CA TYR A 1012 -39.87 36.91 29.76
C TYR A 1012 -40.54 37.30 31.08
N LYS A 1013 -40.49 36.41 32.09
CA LYS A 1013 -40.69 36.83 33.48
C LYS A 1013 -39.36 37.41 33.98
N LYS A 1014 -39.37 38.70 34.36
CA LYS A 1014 -38.33 39.38 35.14
C LYS A 1014 -37.79 38.44 36.24
N ALA A 1015 -36.66 37.78 35.99
CA ALA A 1015 -35.79 37.36 37.07
C ALA A 1015 -35.01 38.61 37.46
N HIS A 1016 -35.43 39.25 38.57
CA HIS A 1016 -34.56 40.19 39.28
C HIS A 1016 -33.27 39.44 39.66
N VAL A 1017 -32.23 39.53 38.83
CA VAL A 1017 -30.87 39.30 39.30
C VAL A 1017 -30.46 40.61 39.99
N PRO A 1018 -30.20 40.62 41.30
CA PRO A 1018 -29.82 41.84 41.99
C PRO A 1018 -28.51 42.35 41.39
N ARG A 1019 -28.44 43.66 41.16
CA ARG A 1019 -27.17 44.37 40.95
C ARG A 1019 -26.25 44.04 42.12
N VAL A 1020 -25.33 43.10 41.94
CA VAL A 1020 -24.20 42.93 42.84
C VAL A 1020 -23.15 43.93 42.41
N THR A 1021 -23.21 45.08 43.06
CA THR A 1021 -22.06 45.95 43.29
C THR A 1021 -21.06 45.21 44.16
N VAL A 1022 -19.85 44.93 43.65
CA VAL A 1022 -18.60 44.75 44.42
C VAL A 1022 -17.49 45.27 43.50
N LEU A 1023 -17.13 46.56 43.50
CA LEU A 1023 -16.15 47.25 44.35
C LEU A 1023 -14.79 46.55 44.53
N ARG A 1024 -13.78 47.21 43.93
CA ARG A 1024 -12.31 47.09 43.96
C ARG A 1024 -11.64 46.07 43.05
#